data_AF-A0A4V2B2C4-F1
#
_entry.id   AF-A0A4V2B2C4-F1
#
_cell.length_a   1.000
_cell.length_b   1.000
_cell.length_c   1.000
_cell.angle_alpha   90.00
_cell.angle_beta   90.00
_cell.angle_gamma   90.00
#
_symmetry.space_group_name_H-M   'P 1'
#
loop_
_entity.id
_entity.type
_entity.pdbx_description
1 polymer ?
#
loop_
_entity_poly.entity_id
_entity_poly.type
_entity_poly.pdbx_seq_one_letter_code
_entity_poly.pdbx_strand_id
1 'polypeptide(L)'
;MIERLEIHSLANPDPTFTFALIGDYGDALSETTERDFDILQTAQEGIAELNERYPVREGEHAKFHLFHRKRLWNPAEGKWMGWERKRGKLLEFNHLLRGVEQTTFEVMTADRAKLHEIKYVITLDSDSVLPRDAARKLVGTIIHPLNRAQYDSKSERVTRGYGILQPRVSISALSATSTRFARVYSGNVGIDPYTTAVSDVYQDLFGEGTFTGKGLYDVDAFELAMRDRVPENTVLSHDLFESAYARSALVTDVEFFDDYPTDFEMYLQRLHRWTRGDWQISGWLLPQVPADQGKTLRNPLSMISRWKIFDNLRRSLTAPVTMVALLSSWSFFPGHPGAWTALVLLGYLFPVYSTFFTGNWMKRRGATWGGHFVGGYHNFRIQVGQIFLTLAFLPDQAWTQIDAIIRVHYRKWISHQKLLEWTAFSELKSRSHEPLRLRDYFTAGPIVTVVAAVAMSLTHTHALIVAAPFLGVWALNPLLRRYVSRRAKAKQAPLGVVERSEFRGYARLTWNFFEQFVTSEGNFLAPDNFQEDPHPIVAFRTSPTNMGLQLLSMASAYDLGYIGRSRLVDLTEKVFETLKKLHVYRGHFFNWYDTKTLEPLNPRYVSTVDSGNLAGHLVTFRQFLEELLTQSVPISKLKIGFEDTLVELDRELARIRAPHPSSGTVSMRQLRASISELILMGHTRPDELWLDSIAPILRSASDMLDALIHDNPSEIFGDAERWMRTALLQLNDYEYDRAEADDAYPQRLAALRSECTRYVQEMDFIDIWIS
;
A
#
# COMPACT_ATOMS: atom_id res chain seq x y z
N MET A 1 -13.27 -8.97 -10.50
CA MET A 1 -12.15 -9.82 -11.00
C MET A 1 -11.74 -9.37 -12.39
N ILE A 2 -12.68 -9.21 -13.33
CA ILE A 2 -12.46 -8.66 -14.68
C ILE A 2 -11.70 -7.32 -14.63
N GLU A 3 -12.17 -6.34 -13.84
CA GLU A 3 -11.48 -5.05 -13.66
C GLU A 3 -10.02 -5.20 -13.18
N ARG A 4 -9.75 -6.13 -12.26
CA ARG A 4 -8.37 -6.41 -11.80
C ARG A 4 -7.52 -7.02 -12.91
N LEU A 5 -8.11 -7.85 -13.77
CA LEU A 5 -7.43 -8.44 -14.92
C LEU A 5 -7.01 -7.34 -15.90
N GLU A 6 -7.89 -6.37 -16.15
CA GLU A 6 -7.59 -5.17 -16.95
C GLU A 6 -6.45 -4.36 -16.33
N ILE A 7 -6.53 -4.03 -15.04
CA ILE A 7 -5.48 -3.29 -14.32
C ILE A 7 -4.12 -4.01 -14.43
N HIS A 8 -4.08 -5.33 -14.22
CA HIS A 8 -2.84 -6.10 -14.32
C HIS A 8 -2.25 -6.06 -15.74
N SER A 9 -3.11 -6.05 -16.75
CA SER A 9 -2.72 -5.97 -18.16
C SER A 9 -2.21 -4.59 -18.58
N LEU A 10 -2.72 -3.52 -17.96
CA LEU A 10 -2.25 -2.16 -18.16
C LEU A 10 -0.92 -1.94 -17.41
N ALA A 11 -0.77 -2.56 -16.25
CA ALA A 11 0.48 -2.55 -15.49
C ALA A 11 1.60 -3.37 -16.17
N ASN A 12 1.27 -4.39 -16.97
CA ASN A 12 2.24 -5.26 -17.64
C ASN A 12 1.90 -5.34 -19.15
N PRO A 13 2.19 -4.28 -19.93
CA PRO A 13 1.67 -4.11 -21.29
C PRO A 13 2.40 -4.91 -22.37
N ASP A 14 3.35 -5.78 -22.01
CA ASP A 14 4.12 -6.57 -22.98
C ASP A 14 3.18 -7.46 -23.81
N PRO A 15 3.24 -7.43 -25.16
CA PRO A 15 2.31 -8.15 -26.02
C PRO A 15 2.44 -9.67 -25.92
N THR A 16 3.53 -10.18 -25.34
CA THR A 16 3.70 -11.62 -25.09
C THR A 16 2.92 -12.12 -23.87
N PHE A 17 2.39 -11.21 -23.02
CA PHE A 17 1.57 -11.58 -21.88
C PHE A 17 0.09 -11.69 -22.25
N THR A 18 -0.47 -12.86 -21.97
CA THR A 18 -1.91 -13.11 -21.96
C THR A 18 -2.40 -13.21 -20.51
N PHE A 19 -3.63 -12.73 -20.25
CA PHE A 19 -4.20 -12.67 -18.91
C PHE A 19 -5.42 -13.58 -18.83
N ALA A 20 -5.42 -14.52 -17.88
CA ALA A 20 -6.47 -15.53 -17.78
C ALA A 20 -7.18 -15.50 -16.43
N LEU A 21 -8.52 -15.57 -16.44
CA LEU A 21 -9.31 -15.93 -15.28
C LEU A 21 -9.53 -17.44 -15.27
N ILE A 22 -9.03 -18.13 -14.24
CA ILE A 22 -9.23 -19.57 -14.05
C ILE A 22 -10.19 -19.81 -12.89
N GLY A 23 -11.45 -20.15 -13.21
CA GLY A 23 -12.57 -20.22 -12.26
C GLY A 23 -13.01 -21.66 -11.94
N ASP A 24 -13.49 -21.83 -10.71
CA ASP A 24 -14.31 -22.97 -10.30
C ASP A 24 -15.60 -22.40 -9.70
N TYR A 25 -16.72 -23.13 -9.80
CA TYR A 25 -17.87 -22.83 -8.97
C TYR A 25 -17.60 -23.12 -7.48
N GLY A 26 -18.36 -22.44 -6.60
CA GLY A 26 -18.35 -22.77 -5.17
C GLY A 26 -18.93 -24.16 -4.87
N ASP A 27 -18.45 -24.81 -3.81
CA ASP A 27 -18.91 -26.14 -3.36
C ASP A 27 -20.46 -26.17 -3.21
N ALA A 28 -21.11 -27.21 -3.73
CA ALA A 28 -22.57 -27.34 -3.74
C ALA A 28 -23.06 -28.78 -3.45
N LEU A 29 -24.36 -28.92 -3.13
CA LEU A 29 -25.01 -30.23 -2.97
C LEU A 29 -25.50 -30.82 -4.31
N SER A 30 -25.51 -30.03 -5.37
CA SER A 30 -25.86 -30.42 -6.74
C SER A 30 -24.75 -30.01 -7.72
N GLU A 31 -24.70 -30.66 -8.89
CA GLU A 31 -23.71 -30.37 -9.94
C GLU A 31 -23.82 -28.91 -10.43
N THR A 32 -25.07 -28.44 -10.59
CA THR A 32 -25.41 -27.08 -11.00
C THR A 32 -26.30 -26.40 -9.94
N THR A 33 -26.22 -25.08 -9.84
CA THR A 33 -27.04 -24.21 -9.00
C THR A 33 -27.58 -23.04 -9.81
N GLU A 34 -28.67 -22.42 -9.35
CA GLU A 34 -29.32 -21.31 -10.07
C GLU A 34 -28.40 -20.13 -10.37
N ARG A 35 -27.40 -19.88 -9.51
CA ARG A 35 -26.47 -18.74 -9.65
C ARG A 35 -25.32 -18.99 -10.62
N ASP A 36 -25.10 -20.24 -11.02
CA ASP A 36 -23.94 -20.61 -11.83
C ASP A 36 -23.98 -19.94 -13.20
N PHE A 37 -25.16 -19.92 -13.82
CA PHE A 37 -25.39 -19.31 -15.12
C PHE A 37 -25.05 -17.82 -15.10
N ASP A 38 -25.59 -17.07 -14.13
CA ASP A 38 -25.32 -15.63 -14.00
C ASP A 38 -23.84 -15.32 -13.81
N ILE A 39 -23.14 -16.12 -12.98
CA ILE A 39 -21.71 -15.95 -12.70
C ILE A 39 -20.89 -16.20 -13.97
N LEU A 40 -21.17 -17.31 -14.67
CA LEU A 40 -20.42 -17.70 -15.85
C LEU A 40 -20.71 -16.76 -17.03
N GLN A 41 -21.96 -16.33 -17.21
CA GLN A 41 -22.34 -15.35 -18.23
C GLN A 41 -21.63 -14.03 -17.99
N THR A 42 -21.67 -13.50 -16.76
CA THR A 42 -20.95 -12.26 -16.40
C THR A 42 -19.45 -12.34 -16.70
N ALA A 43 -18.83 -13.49 -16.42
CA ALA A 43 -17.42 -13.71 -16.70
C ALA A 43 -17.12 -13.74 -18.21
N GLN A 44 -17.97 -14.38 -19.01
CA GLN A 44 -17.81 -14.43 -20.47
C GLN A 44 -18.00 -13.06 -21.11
N GLU A 45 -19.06 -12.34 -20.75
CA GLU A 45 -19.35 -11.00 -21.26
C GLU A 45 -18.22 -10.02 -20.91
N GLY A 46 -17.74 -10.03 -19.67
CA GLY A 46 -16.63 -9.17 -19.27
C GLY A 46 -15.31 -9.45 -19.99
N ILE A 47 -15.02 -10.72 -20.31
CA ILE A 47 -13.82 -11.07 -21.09
C ILE A 47 -13.99 -10.69 -22.57
N ALA A 48 -15.19 -10.83 -23.12
CA ALA A 48 -15.51 -10.36 -24.47
C ALA A 48 -15.36 -8.83 -24.58
N GLU A 49 -15.92 -8.07 -23.63
CA GLU A 49 -15.80 -6.60 -23.58
C GLU A 49 -14.34 -6.15 -23.49
N LEU A 50 -13.52 -6.83 -22.68
CA LEU A 50 -12.09 -6.52 -22.60
C LEU A 50 -11.38 -6.79 -23.93
N ASN A 51 -11.63 -7.92 -24.59
CA ASN A 51 -10.99 -8.20 -25.89
C ASN A 51 -11.48 -7.28 -27.01
N GLU A 52 -12.72 -6.77 -26.94
CA GLU A 52 -13.21 -5.73 -27.86
C GLU A 52 -12.51 -4.40 -27.64
N ARG A 53 -12.29 -4.02 -26.37
CA ARG A 53 -11.57 -2.79 -25.99
C ARG A 53 -10.07 -2.84 -26.32
N TYR A 54 -9.47 -4.02 -26.29
CA TYR A 54 -8.04 -4.24 -26.53
C TYR A 54 -7.80 -5.26 -27.67
N PRO A 55 -8.10 -4.88 -28.93
CA PRO A 55 -7.96 -5.78 -30.07
C PRO A 55 -6.48 -6.10 -30.34
N VAL A 56 -6.21 -7.37 -30.70
CA VAL A 56 -4.89 -7.86 -31.12
C VAL A 56 -4.84 -8.06 -32.63
N ARG A 57 -3.64 -8.17 -33.21
CA ARG A 57 -3.52 -8.41 -34.66
C ARG A 57 -3.98 -9.82 -35.01
N GLU A 58 -4.43 -9.98 -36.26
CA GLU A 58 -4.81 -11.29 -36.78
C GLU A 58 -3.63 -12.27 -36.68
N GLY A 59 -3.86 -13.42 -36.04
CA GLY A 59 -2.82 -14.42 -35.77
C GLY A 59 -2.18 -14.36 -34.38
N GLU A 60 -2.33 -13.28 -33.62
CA GLU A 60 -1.86 -13.19 -32.22
C GLU A 60 -2.82 -13.88 -31.23
N HIS A 61 -2.39 -14.04 -29.98
CA HIS A 61 -3.26 -14.50 -28.90
C HIS A 61 -4.15 -13.36 -28.46
N ALA A 62 -5.45 -13.61 -28.23
CA ALA A 62 -6.28 -12.62 -27.57
C ALA A 62 -5.69 -12.27 -26.19
N LYS A 63 -5.83 -11.01 -25.77
CA LYS A 63 -5.14 -10.54 -24.56
C LYS A 63 -5.76 -11.14 -23.28
N PHE A 64 -7.07 -11.37 -23.28
CA PHE A 64 -7.81 -11.84 -22.11
C PHE A 64 -8.51 -13.17 -22.37
N HIS A 65 -8.44 -14.08 -21.39
CA HIS A 65 -9.03 -15.40 -21.48
C HIS A 65 -9.80 -15.78 -20.22
N LEU A 66 -10.82 -16.60 -20.42
CA LEU A 66 -11.57 -17.33 -19.40
C LEU A 66 -11.35 -18.83 -19.58
N PHE A 67 -11.05 -19.49 -18.47
CA PHE A 67 -11.07 -20.93 -18.30
C PHE A 67 -11.94 -21.25 -17.08
N HIS A 68 -13.08 -21.91 -17.28
CA HIS A 68 -14.01 -22.23 -16.20
C HIS A 68 -14.27 -23.73 -16.13
N ARG A 69 -14.14 -24.31 -14.93
CA ARG A 69 -14.34 -25.74 -14.69
C ARG A 69 -15.71 -26.05 -14.13
N LYS A 70 -16.31 -27.13 -14.60
CA LYS A 70 -17.53 -27.70 -14.00
C LYS A 70 -17.25 -28.32 -12.64
N ARG A 71 -18.29 -28.49 -11.82
CA ARG A 71 -18.18 -29.26 -10.57
C ARG A 71 -18.12 -30.76 -10.89
N LEU A 72 -17.36 -31.51 -10.10
CA LEU A 72 -17.40 -32.96 -10.06
C LEU A 72 -17.87 -33.44 -8.69
N TRP A 73 -18.59 -34.56 -8.66
CA TRP A 73 -18.93 -35.23 -7.41
C TRP A 73 -17.67 -35.75 -6.74
N ASN A 74 -17.41 -35.29 -5.52
CA ASN A 74 -16.30 -35.77 -4.71
C ASN A 74 -16.84 -36.63 -3.56
N PRO A 75 -16.66 -37.97 -3.60
CA PRO A 75 -17.18 -38.86 -2.57
C PRO A 75 -16.50 -38.67 -1.20
N ALA A 76 -15.25 -38.23 -1.16
CA ALA A 76 -14.52 -37.98 0.10
C ALA A 76 -15.01 -36.71 0.81
N GLU A 77 -15.53 -35.73 0.06
CA GLU A 77 -16.08 -34.48 0.59
C GLU A 77 -17.61 -34.52 0.73
N GLY A 78 -18.28 -35.43 -0.01
CA GLY A 78 -19.73 -35.55 -0.05
C GLY A 78 -20.43 -34.35 -0.70
N LYS A 79 -19.76 -33.72 -1.69
CA LYS A 79 -20.21 -32.50 -2.36
C LYS A 79 -19.78 -32.47 -3.83
N TRP A 80 -20.47 -31.65 -4.61
CA TRP A 80 -20.04 -31.23 -5.93
C TRP A 80 -19.09 -30.05 -5.80
N MET A 81 -17.88 -30.14 -6.35
CA MET A 81 -16.84 -29.11 -6.25
C MET A 81 -15.84 -29.19 -7.39
N GLY A 82 -15.03 -28.14 -7.57
CA GLY A 82 -13.88 -28.19 -8.49
C GLY A 82 -12.86 -29.25 -8.04
N TRP A 83 -12.45 -30.13 -8.97
CA TRP A 83 -11.49 -31.21 -8.68
C TRP A 83 -10.19 -30.64 -8.10
N GLU A 84 -9.73 -31.21 -6.98
CA GLU A 84 -8.50 -30.87 -6.26
C GLU A 84 -8.32 -29.36 -5.92
N ARG A 85 -9.41 -28.58 -5.91
CA ARG A 85 -9.41 -27.13 -5.67
C ARG A 85 -8.33 -26.40 -6.49
N LYS A 86 -7.57 -25.48 -5.87
CA LYS A 86 -6.52 -24.68 -6.52
C LYS A 86 -5.41 -25.55 -7.12
N ARG A 87 -5.03 -26.65 -6.45
CA ARG A 87 -4.02 -27.59 -6.98
C ARG A 87 -4.49 -28.23 -8.28
N GLY A 88 -5.69 -28.79 -8.27
CA GLY A 88 -6.29 -29.39 -9.46
C GLY A 88 -6.49 -28.41 -10.59
N LYS A 89 -6.88 -27.18 -10.25
CA LYS A 89 -7.03 -26.09 -11.21
C LYS A 89 -5.73 -25.82 -11.97
N LEU A 90 -4.61 -25.74 -11.26
CA LEU A 90 -3.30 -25.50 -11.88
C LEU A 90 -2.79 -26.72 -12.64
N LEU A 91 -2.93 -27.91 -12.06
CA LEU A 91 -2.51 -29.17 -12.70
C LEU A 91 -3.25 -29.42 -14.01
N GLU A 92 -4.58 -29.31 -13.99
CA GLU A 92 -5.41 -29.49 -15.17
C GLU A 92 -5.20 -28.38 -16.21
N PHE A 93 -4.93 -27.16 -15.76
CA PHE A 93 -4.52 -26.08 -16.65
C PHE A 93 -3.18 -26.39 -17.33
N ASN A 94 -2.17 -26.87 -16.61
CA ASN A 94 -0.90 -27.29 -17.19
C ASN A 94 -1.07 -28.44 -18.19
N HIS A 95 -1.90 -29.44 -17.88
CA HIS A 95 -2.28 -30.50 -18.81
C HIS A 95 -2.92 -29.95 -20.09
N LEU A 96 -3.84 -28.98 -19.96
CA LEU A 96 -4.45 -28.29 -21.09
C LEU A 96 -3.39 -27.55 -21.93
N LEU A 97 -2.45 -26.85 -21.28
CA LEU A 97 -1.30 -26.22 -21.95
C LEU A 97 -0.39 -27.23 -22.67
N ARG A 98 -0.48 -28.53 -22.37
CA ARG A 98 0.28 -29.60 -23.03
C ARG A 98 -0.58 -30.49 -23.92
N GLY A 99 -1.77 -30.01 -24.29
CA GLY A 99 -2.61 -30.63 -25.32
C GLY A 99 -3.47 -31.78 -24.82
N VAL A 100 -3.63 -31.96 -23.51
CA VAL A 100 -4.59 -32.92 -22.97
C VAL A 100 -6.01 -32.41 -23.22
N GLU A 101 -6.79 -33.15 -24.02
CA GLU A 101 -8.15 -32.74 -24.40
C GLU A 101 -9.21 -33.04 -23.33
N GLN A 102 -8.97 -34.10 -22.55
CA GLN A 102 -9.89 -34.59 -21.52
C GLN A 102 -9.70 -33.78 -20.24
N THR A 103 -10.41 -32.66 -20.15
CA THR A 103 -10.42 -31.77 -18.97
C THR A 103 -11.86 -31.46 -18.54
N THR A 104 -12.00 -30.88 -17.36
CA THR A 104 -13.24 -30.40 -16.76
C THR A 104 -13.54 -28.94 -17.12
N PHE A 105 -12.70 -28.28 -17.91
CA PHE A 105 -12.98 -26.95 -18.45
C PHE A 105 -14.19 -27.01 -19.39
N GLU A 106 -15.32 -26.46 -18.94
CA GLU A 106 -16.56 -26.37 -19.74
C GLU A 106 -16.60 -25.10 -20.59
N VAL A 107 -15.94 -24.03 -20.14
CA VAL A 107 -15.75 -22.80 -20.91
C VAL A 107 -14.27 -22.52 -21.04
N MET A 108 -13.85 -22.27 -22.27
CA MET A 108 -12.49 -21.91 -22.65
C MET A 108 -12.57 -20.99 -23.86
N THR A 109 -12.04 -19.79 -23.71
CA THR A 109 -12.07 -18.74 -24.75
C THR A 109 -10.78 -18.62 -25.55
N ALA A 110 -9.72 -19.33 -25.13
CA ALA A 110 -8.44 -19.37 -25.82
C ALA A 110 -8.44 -20.39 -26.97
N ASP A 111 -7.63 -20.15 -28.00
CA ASP A 111 -7.39 -21.12 -29.07
C ASP A 111 -6.47 -22.25 -28.56
N ARG A 112 -7.01 -23.48 -28.50
CA ARG A 112 -6.28 -24.68 -28.08
C ARG A 112 -4.99 -24.89 -28.86
N ALA A 113 -5.01 -24.59 -30.16
CA ALA A 113 -3.87 -24.83 -31.02
C ALA A 113 -2.65 -24.03 -30.58
N LYS A 114 -2.82 -22.90 -29.88
CA LYS A 114 -1.71 -22.03 -29.49
C LYS A 114 -1.28 -22.17 -28.02
N LEU A 115 -2.05 -22.86 -27.18
CA LEU A 115 -1.77 -22.99 -25.73
C LEU A 115 -0.42 -23.68 -25.43
N HIS A 116 0.05 -24.54 -26.33
CA HIS A 116 1.32 -25.25 -26.19
C HIS A 116 2.56 -24.33 -26.24
N GLU A 117 2.41 -23.10 -26.72
CA GLU A 117 3.48 -22.10 -26.77
C GLU A 117 3.79 -21.51 -25.38
N ILE A 118 2.86 -21.62 -24.43
CA ILE A 118 3.01 -21.06 -23.08
C ILE A 118 4.04 -21.86 -22.29
N LYS A 119 5.15 -21.21 -21.93
CA LYS A 119 6.27 -21.80 -21.17
C LYS A 119 6.21 -21.48 -19.67
N TYR A 120 5.73 -20.29 -19.34
CA TYR A 120 5.70 -19.77 -17.97
C TYR A 120 4.30 -19.34 -17.59
N VAL A 121 3.92 -19.58 -16.34
CA VAL A 121 2.64 -19.14 -15.79
C VAL A 121 2.92 -18.32 -14.54
N ILE A 122 2.29 -17.14 -14.43
CA ILE A 122 2.29 -16.34 -13.21
C ILE A 122 0.94 -16.56 -12.51
N THR A 123 0.99 -17.10 -11.30
CA THR A 123 -0.19 -17.33 -10.47
C THR A 123 -0.41 -16.18 -9.50
N LEU A 124 -1.66 -15.73 -9.42
CA LEU A 124 -2.13 -14.68 -8.53
C LEU A 124 -3.42 -15.18 -7.86
N ASP A 125 -3.59 -14.87 -6.57
CA ASP A 125 -4.90 -15.06 -5.94
C ASP A 125 -5.82 -13.90 -6.32
N SER A 126 -7.12 -14.05 -6.09
CA SER A 126 -8.11 -13.03 -6.44
C SER A 126 -7.88 -11.69 -5.72
N ASP A 127 -7.25 -11.73 -4.54
CA ASP A 127 -6.90 -10.57 -3.72
C ASP A 127 -5.51 -9.98 -4.05
N SER A 128 -4.69 -10.67 -4.84
CA SER A 128 -3.33 -10.23 -5.19
C SER A 128 -3.31 -9.11 -6.24
N VAL A 129 -2.34 -8.22 -6.07
CA VAL A 129 -2.02 -7.16 -7.03
C VAL A 129 -0.65 -7.41 -7.63
N LEU A 130 -0.60 -7.41 -8.97
CA LEU A 130 0.62 -7.48 -9.77
C LEU A 130 1.03 -6.06 -10.17
N PRO A 131 2.12 -5.51 -9.61
CA PRO A 131 2.54 -4.15 -9.94
C PRO A 131 3.11 -4.02 -11.35
N ARG A 132 3.40 -2.77 -11.74
CA ARG A 132 3.96 -2.45 -13.05
C ARG A 132 5.28 -3.18 -13.28
N ASP A 133 5.41 -3.77 -14.47
CA ASP A 133 6.59 -4.49 -14.96
C ASP A 133 7.05 -5.70 -14.14
N ALA A 134 6.31 -6.10 -13.09
CA ALA A 134 6.68 -7.22 -12.23
C ALA A 134 6.72 -8.55 -13.01
N ALA A 135 5.81 -8.77 -13.96
CA ALA A 135 5.79 -9.97 -14.78
C ALA A 135 7.06 -10.08 -15.65
N ARG A 136 7.45 -8.98 -16.30
CA ARG A 136 8.66 -8.93 -17.15
C ARG A 136 9.92 -9.23 -16.34
N LYS A 137 10.04 -8.66 -15.15
CA LYS A 137 11.18 -8.93 -14.24
C LYS A 137 11.25 -10.41 -13.86
N LEU A 138 10.14 -11.04 -13.51
CA LEU A 138 10.12 -12.48 -13.18
C LEU A 138 10.52 -13.35 -14.37
N VAL A 139 9.98 -13.07 -15.56
CA VAL A 139 10.36 -13.79 -16.79
C VAL A 139 11.86 -13.61 -17.06
N GLY A 140 12.37 -12.38 -17.02
CA GLY A 140 13.80 -12.07 -17.20
C GLY A 140 14.68 -12.84 -16.21
N THR A 141 14.23 -12.97 -14.97
CA THR A 141 14.94 -13.73 -13.93
C THR A 141 14.95 -15.22 -14.24
N ILE A 142 13.82 -15.85 -14.59
CA ILE A 142 13.78 -17.32 -14.77
C ILE A 142 14.52 -17.78 -16.03
N ILE A 143 14.51 -16.98 -17.11
CA ILE A 143 15.16 -17.36 -18.37
C ILE A 143 16.69 -17.30 -18.29
N HIS A 144 17.25 -16.61 -17.29
CA HIS A 144 18.68 -16.49 -17.09
C HIS A 144 19.32 -17.89 -16.96
N PRO A 145 20.43 -18.19 -17.66
CA PRO A 145 20.99 -19.55 -17.70
C PRO A 145 21.30 -20.19 -16.34
N LEU A 146 21.62 -19.37 -15.32
CA LEU A 146 21.85 -19.85 -13.95
C LEU A 146 20.57 -20.23 -13.21
N ASN A 147 19.43 -19.70 -13.63
CA ASN A 147 18.13 -19.89 -12.99
C ASN A 147 17.26 -20.95 -13.68
N ARG A 148 17.59 -21.35 -14.92
CA ARG A 148 16.86 -22.40 -15.63
C ARG A 148 16.87 -23.72 -14.86
N ALA A 149 15.69 -24.26 -14.61
CA ALA A 149 15.50 -25.51 -13.89
C ALA A 149 16.23 -26.68 -14.58
N GLN A 150 16.94 -27.47 -13.78
CA GLN A 150 17.52 -28.74 -14.20
C GLN A 150 16.97 -29.85 -13.33
N TYR A 151 16.12 -30.68 -13.94
CA TYR A 151 15.58 -31.88 -13.32
C TYR A 151 16.63 -32.99 -13.33
N ASP A 152 16.88 -33.59 -12.16
CA ASP A 152 17.74 -34.77 -12.04
C ASP A 152 16.88 -36.03 -11.92
N SER A 153 16.97 -36.92 -12.91
CA SER A 153 16.20 -38.16 -12.93
C SER A 153 16.60 -39.16 -11.85
N LYS A 154 17.79 -39.02 -11.25
CA LYS A 154 18.22 -39.90 -10.14
C LYS A 154 17.63 -39.48 -8.81
N SER A 155 17.65 -38.18 -8.51
CA SER A 155 17.03 -37.64 -7.29
C SER A 155 15.55 -37.30 -7.47
N GLU A 156 15.03 -37.40 -8.70
CA GLU A 156 13.63 -37.20 -9.07
C GLU A 156 13.07 -35.82 -8.69
N ARG A 157 13.90 -34.79 -8.78
CA ARG A 157 13.54 -33.40 -8.44
C ARG A 157 14.42 -32.39 -9.18
N VAL A 158 14.07 -31.11 -9.08
CA VAL A 158 14.94 -30.03 -9.56
C VAL A 158 16.11 -29.84 -8.59
N THR A 159 17.35 -29.92 -9.12
CA THR A 159 18.59 -29.83 -8.31
C THR A 159 19.42 -28.60 -8.61
N ARG A 160 19.25 -27.98 -9.78
CA ARG A 160 19.90 -26.72 -10.20
C ARG A 160 18.88 -25.79 -10.87
N GLY A 161 19.09 -24.48 -10.75
CA GLY A 161 18.10 -23.48 -11.15
C GLY A 161 16.81 -23.63 -10.36
N TYR A 162 15.71 -23.11 -10.91
CA TYR A 162 14.45 -22.93 -10.21
C TYR A 162 13.28 -23.21 -11.16
N GLY A 163 12.39 -24.13 -10.76
CA GLY A 163 11.11 -24.33 -11.44
C GLY A 163 10.07 -23.29 -11.02
N ILE A 164 10.29 -22.61 -9.89
CA ILE A 164 9.38 -21.61 -9.33
C ILE A 164 10.17 -20.36 -8.89
N LEU A 165 9.67 -19.18 -9.23
CA LEU A 165 10.09 -17.91 -8.66
C LEU A 165 8.97 -17.34 -7.80
N GLN A 166 9.24 -17.22 -6.51
CA GLN A 166 8.38 -16.57 -5.52
C GLN A 166 8.80 -15.10 -5.40
N PRO A 167 7.96 -14.13 -5.79
CA PRO A 167 8.19 -12.72 -5.47
C PRO A 167 8.00 -12.46 -3.99
N ARG A 168 8.52 -11.32 -3.50
CA ARG A 168 8.14 -10.81 -2.18
C ARG A 168 6.64 -10.53 -2.17
N VAL A 169 5.93 -10.99 -1.14
CA VAL A 169 4.52 -10.65 -0.93
C VAL A 169 4.41 -9.69 0.25
N SER A 170 3.98 -8.47 -0.04
CA SER A 170 3.77 -7.41 0.95
C SER A 170 2.29 -7.15 1.18
N ILE A 171 1.98 -6.50 2.29
CA ILE A 171 0.60 -6.19 2.67
C ILE A 171 0.23 -4.82 2.09
N SER A 172 -0.96 -4.70 1.51
CA SER A 172 -1.48 -3.42 1.02
C SER A 172 -1.68 -2.43 2.19
N ALA A 173 -1.25 -1.17 2.02
CA ALA A 173 -1.38 -0.14 3.08
C ALA A 173 -2.84 0.11 3.50
N LEU A 174 -3.76 0.00 2.54
CA LEU A 174 -5.20 0.11 2.78
C LEU A 174 -5.73 -1.04 3.65
N SER A 175 -5.33 -2.29 3.39
CA SER A 175 -5.76 -3.42 4.22
C SER A 175 -5.13 -3.39 5.61
N ALA A 176 -3.85 -3.02 5.71
CA ALA A 176 -3.11 -2.89 6.97
C ALA A 176 -3.75 -1.88 7.94
N THR A 177 -4.39 -0.84 7.42
CA THR A 177 -5.02 0.22 8.24
C THR A 177 -6.53 0.04 8.44
N SER A 178 -7.13 -1.00 7.84
CA SER A 178 -8.58 -1.23 7.81
C SER A 178 -9.22 -1.41 9.19
N THR A 179 -8.56 -2.15 10.10
CA THR A 179 -9.01 -2.39 11.48
C THR A 179 -7.87 -2.23 12.47
N ARG A 180 -8.20 -2.15 13.77
CA ARG A 180 -7.17 -2.14 14.82
C ARG A 180 -6.40 -3.45 14.87
N PHE A 181 -7.07 -4.57 14.60
CA PHE A 181 -6.46 -5.88 14.46
C PHE A 181 -5.42 -5.86 13.34
N ALA A 182 -5.81 -5.49 12.12
CA ALA A 182 -4.91 -5.45 10.98
C ALA A 182 -3.71 -4.53 11.24
N ARG A 183 -3.92 -3.36 11.87
CA ARG A 183 -2.84 -2.40 12.17
C ARG A 183 -1.76 -2.95 13.08
N VAL A 184 -2.14 -3.77 14.07
CA VAL A 184 -1.18 -4.38 15.00
C VAL A 184 -0.55 -5.62 14.39
N TYR A 185 -1.35 -6.50 13.77
CA TYR A 185 -0.88 -7.79 13.28
C TYR A 185 -0.13 -7.73 11.93
N SER A 186 -0.42 -6.74 11.07
CA SER A 186 0.31 -6.58 9.80
C SER A 186 1.73 -6.05 9.99
N GLY A 187 2.07 -5.54 11.17
CA GLY A 187 3.39 -5.03 11.51
C GLY A 187 3.70 -3.70 10.82
N ASN A 188 4.94 -3.53 10.39
CA ASN A 188 5.45 -2.29 9.79
C ASN A 188 5.16 -2.26 8.27
N VAL A 189 3.90 -2.08 7.90
CA VAL A 189 3.48 -1.94 6.50
C VAL A 189 3.75 -0.52 6.00
N GLY A 190 4.32 -0.39 4.81
CA GLY A 190 4.55 0.91 4.15
C GLY A 190 5.81 1.66 4.60
N ILE A 191 6.68 1.05 5.41
CA ILE A 191 8.00 1.63 5.72
C ILE A 191 8.97 1.31 4.58
N ASP A 192 9.26 2.36 3.80
CA ASP A 192 10.36 2.53 2.82
C ASP A 192 10.97 1.24 2.22
N PRO A 193 10.53 0.83 1.01
CA PRO A 193 11.09 -0.31 0.30
C PRO A 193 12.51 -0.08 -0.22
N TYR A 194 13.01 1.17 -0.26
CA TYR A 194 14.31 1.51 -0.83
C TYR A 194 15.47 1.36 0.17
N THR A 195 15.21 1.43 1.47
CA THR A 195 16.26 1.41 2.51
C THR A 195 16.24 0.21 3.44
N THR A 196 15.32 -0.73 3.25
CA THR A 196 15.21 -1.95 4.07
C THR A 196 15.65 -3.19 3.30
N ALA A 197 16.85 -3.69 3.58
CA ALA A 197 17.30 -4.98 3.08
C ALA A 197 16.35 -6.07 3.61
N VAL A 198 15.78 -6.87 2.70
CA VAL A 198 14.94 -8.02 3.02
C VAL A 198 15.80 -9.28 2.87
N SER A 199 16.04 -9.97 3.99
CA SER A 199 16.78 -11.23 4.04
C SER A 199 15.81 -12.39 4.26
N ASP A 200 16.01 -13.48 3.51
CA ASP A 200 15.34 -14.75 3.74
C ASP A 200 16.38 -15.82 4.02
N VAL A 201 16.32 -16.40 5.22
CA VAL A 201 17.33 -17.35 5.71
C VAL A 201 17.47 -18.57 4.80
N TYR A 202 16.38 -19.02 4.15
CA TYR A 202 16.44 -20.18 3.27
C TYR A 202 17.05 -19.85 1.90
N GLN A 203 16.69 -18.71 1.32
CA GLN A 203 17.29 -18.24 0.08
C GLN A 203 18.77 -17.87 0.28
N ASP A 204 19.10 -17.13 1.34
CA ASP A 204 20.44 -16.58 1.56
C ASP A 204 21.46 -17.67 1.93
N LEU A 205 21.06 -18.67 2.73
CA LEU A 205 21.98 -19.73 3.19
C LEU A 205 21.95 -20.99 2.32
N PHE A 206 20.81 -21.30 1.69
CA PHE A 206 20.62 -22.56 0.96
C PHE A 206 20.24 -22.37 -0.51
N GLY A 207 20.01 -21.14 -0.96
CA GLY A 207 19.59 -20.86 -2.33
C GLY A 207 18.23 -21.47 -2.67
N GLU A 208 17.32 -21.58 -1.69
CA GLU A 208 15.96 -22.10 -1.87
C GLU A 208 14.92 -21.27 -1.11
N GLY A 209 14.01 -20.59 -1.81
CA GLY A 209 12.84 -19.94 -1.24
C GLY A 209 11.72 -20.91 -0.83
N THR A 210 10.60 -20.35 -0.41
CA THR A 210 9.36 -21.09 -0.12
C THR A 210 8.24 -20.52 -0.98
N PHE A 211 7.59 -21.36 -1.79
CA PHE A 211 6.46 -20.90 -2.59
C PHE A 211 5.22 -20.74 -1.72
N THR A 212 4.50 -19.64 -1.90
CA THR A 212 3.28 -19.28 -1.16
C THR A 212 2.06 -19.22 -2.09
N GLY A 213 2.12 -19.96 -3.20
CA GLY A 213 1.01 -20.11 -4.14
C GLY A 213 0.82 -18.94 -5.10
N LYS A 214 1.81 -18.03 -5.16
CA LYS A 214 1.80 -16.84 -6.01
C LYS A 214 3.19 -16.60 -6.56
N GLY A 215 3.29 -16.39 -7.86
CA GLY A 215 4.59 -16.21 -8.51
C GLY A 215 4.64 -16.90 -9.86
N LEU A 216 5.83 -16.92 -10.43
CA LEU A 216 6.08 -17.50 -11.76
C LEU A 216 6.54 -18.95 -11.61
N TYR A 217 6.03 -19.86 -12.43
CA TYR A 217 6.60 -21.19 -12.59
C TYR A 217 6.83 -21.57 -14.06
N ASP A 218 7.84 -22.41 -14.29
CA ASP A 218 8.09 -23.09 -15.55
C ASP A 218 7.17 -24.31 -15.64
N VAL A 219 6.28 -24.33 -16.64
CA VAL A 219 5.23 -25.35 -16.77
C VAL A 219 5.84 -26.74 -16.86
N ASP A 220 6.89 -26.92 -17.67
CA ASP A 220 7.45 -28.24 -17.93
C ASP A 220 8.27 -28.74 -16.74
N ALA A 221 9.06 -27.85 -16.12
CA ALA A 221 9.83 -28.20 -14.94
C ALA A 221 8.92 -28.53 -13.74
N PHE A 222 7.83 -27.77 -13.58
CA PHE A 222 6.85 -27.98 -12.52
C PHE A 222 6.12 -29.32 -12.71
N GLU A 223 5.56 -29.57 -13.90
CA GLU A 223 4.85 -30.81 -14.22
C GLU A 223 5.75 -32.04 -14.05
N LEU A 224 6.99 -31.97 -14.55
CA LEU A 224 7.95 -33.06 -14.42
C LEU A 224 8.30 -33.35 -12.95
N ALA A 225 8.44 -32.30 -12.13
CA ALA A 225 8.77 -32.45 -10.71
C ALA A 225 7.59 -33.00 -9.88
N MET A 226 6.37 -32.63 -10.25
CA MET A 226 5.15 -32.94 -9.48
C MET A 226 4.42 -34.20 -9.93
N ARG A 227 4.80 -34.77 -11.08
CA ARG A 227 4.19 -35.97 -11.66
C ARG A 227 4.09 -37.13 -10.65
N ASP A 228 2.87 -37.63 -10.48
CA ASP A 228 2.52 -38.78 -9.63
C ASP A 228 2.92 -38.65 -8.15
N ARG A 229 3.20 -37.42 -7.65
CA ARG A 229 3.73 -37.20 -6.29
C ARG A 229 2.69 -37.10 -5.19
N VAL A 230 1.44 -36.80 -5.54
CA VAL A 230 0.41 -36.47 -4.55
C VAL A 230 -0.84 -37.27 -4.85
N PRO A 231 -1.25 -38.18 -3.94
CA PRO A 231 -2.51 -38.90 -4.09
C PRO A 231 -3.69 -37.92 -4.08
N GLU A 232 -4.73 -38.23 -4.85
CA GLU A 232 -5.97 -37.45 -4.83
C GLU A 232 -6.58 -37.36 -3.43
N ASN A 233 -7.21 -36.22 -3.14
CA ASN A 233 -7.92 -35.86 -1.93
C ASN A 233 -7.05 -35.83 -0.65
N THR A 234 -5.74 -35.59 -0.76
CA THR A 234 -4.84 -35.67 0.41
C THR A 234 -4.26 -34.33 0.89
N VAL A 235 -4.03 -33.37 -0.02
CA VAL A 235 -3.26 -32.14 0.28
C VAL A 235 -4.10 -30.89 0.05
N LEU A 236 -4.44 -30.19 1.14
CA LEU A 236 -5.18 -28.92 1.11
C LEU A 236 -4.28 -27.71 0.79
N SER A 237 -3.07 -27.70 1.33
CA SER A 237 -2.05 -26.65 1.09
C SER A 237 -0.88 -27.25 0.32
N HIS A 238 -0.75 -26.88 -0.95
CA HIS A 238 0.18 -27.47 -1.91
C HIS A 238 1.44 -26.60 -2.10
N ASP A 239 1.37 -25.31 -1.81
CA ASP A 239 2.41 -24.33 -2.17
C ASP A 239 3.83 -24.71 -1.69
N LEU A 240 4.02 -24.90 -0.36
CA LEU A 240 5.32 -25.32 0.20
C LEU A 240 5.75 -26.67 -0.38
N PHE A 241 4.80 -27.60 -0.51
CA PHE A 241 5.05 -28.95 -0.98
C PHE A 241 5.57 -28.94 -2.43
N GLU A 242 4.95 -28.19 -3.32
CA GLU A 242 5.37 -28.06 -4.71
C GLU A 242 6.78 -27.46 -4.84
N SER A 243 7.08 -26.44 -4.03
CA SER A 243 8.43 -25.87 -4.00
C SER A 243 9.51 -26.82 -3.52
N ALA A 244 9.15 -27.86 -2.76
CA ALA A 244 10.09 -28.88 -2.30
C ALA A 244 10.56 -29.81 -3.45
N TYR A 245 9.74 -29.97 -4.49
CA TYR A 245 10.05 -30.79 -5.68
C TYR A 245 10.57 -29.94 -6.85
N ALA A 246 9.87 -28.86 -7.17
CA ALA A 246 10.17 -27.98 -8.30
C ALA A 246 11.30 -26.98 -8.02
N ARG A 247 11.70 -26.84 -6.74
CA ARG A 247 12.68 -25.87 -6.22
C ARG A 247 12.30 -24.42 -6.52
N SER A 248 12.00 -23.67 -5.45
CA SER A 248 11.66 -22.25 -5.55
C SER A 248 12.87 -21.35 -5.25
N ALA A 249 12.97 -20.22 -5.93
CA ALA A 249 13.76 -19.06 -5.48
C ALA A 249 12.85 -17.97 -4.91
N LEU A 250 13.36 -17.18 -3.96
CA LEU A 250 12.77 -15.90 -3.59
C LEU A 250 13.40 -14.77 -4.42
N VAL A 251 12.56 -13.94 -5.04
CA VAL A 251 12.94 -12.77 -5.84
C VAL A 251 12.55 -11.52 -5.04
N THR A 252 13.53 -10.92 -4.35
CA THR A 252 13.30 -9.87 -3.34
C THR A 252 13.07 -8.48 -3.94
N ASP A 253 13.51 -8.25 -5.17
CA ASP A 253 13.38 -7.00 -5.95
C ASP A 253 12.06 -6.92 -6.74
N VAL A 254 11.25 -7.98 -6.74
CA VAL A 254 9.90 -8.01 -7.29
C VAL A 254 8.90 -8.20 -6.16
N GLU A 255 7.92 -7.31 -6.08
CA GLU A 255 6.92 -7.27 -5.02
C GLU A 255 5.51 -7.50 -5.58
N PHE A 256 4.74 -8.35 -4.91
CA PHE A 256 3.28 -8.49 -5.07
C PHE A 256 2.61 -7.96 -3.81
N PHE A 257 1.37 -7.46 -3.93
CA PHE A 257 0.60 -7.01 -2.77
C PHE A 257 -0.61 -7.90 -2.52
N ASP A 258 -0.79 -8.31 -1.26
CA ASP A 258 -1.94 -9.05 -0.75
C ASP A 258 -2.67 -8.25 0.34
N ASP A 259 -3.93 -8.62 0.58
CA ASP A 259 -4.69 -8.07 1.69
C ASP A 259 -4.45 -8.86 2.99
N TYR A 260 -4.38 -8.14 4.12
CA TYR A 260 -4.33 -8.76 5.44
C TYR A 260 -5.74 -9.08 5.98
N PRO A 261 -5.94 -10.17 6.76
CA PRO A 261 -7.22 -10.44 7.41
C PRO A 261 -7.72 -9.24 8.22
N THR A 262 -8.97 -8.81 7.98
CA THR A 262 -9.52 -7.60 8.62
C THR A 262 -9.99 -7.86 10.06
N ASP A 263 -10.20 -9.11 10.47
CA ASP A 263 -10.55 -9.48 11.83
C ASP A 263 -9.87 -10.77 12.31
N PHE A 264 -9.96 -11.01 13.62
CA PHE A 264 -9.31 -12.14 14.28
C PHE A 264 -9.92 -13.50 13.92
N GLU A 265 -11.21 -13.56 13.57
CA GLU A 265 -11.87 -14.82 13.24
C GLU A 265 -11.41 -15.33 11.87
N MET A 266 -11.30 -14.43 10.89
CA MET A 266 -10.70 -14.75 9.59
C MET A 266 -9.23 -15.17 9.72
N TYR A 267 -8.49 -14.56 10.65
CA TYR A 267 -7.13 -15.00 10.98
C TYR A 267 -7.11 -16.43 11.52
N LEU A 268 -7.97 -16.78 12.49
CA LEU A 268 -8.04 -18.14 13.04
C LEU A 268 -8.43 -19.18 12.00
N GLN A 269 -9.36 -18.88 11.11
CA GLN A 269 -9.75 -19.80 10.04
C GLN A 269 -8.62 -20.03 9.03
N ARG A 270 -7.87 -18.97 8.69
CA ARG A 270 -6.67 -19.08 7.85
C ARG A 270 -5.60 -19.93 8.55
N LEU A 271 -5.37 -19.69 9.84
CA LEU A 271 -4.45 -20.47 10.67
C LEU A 271 -4.87 -21.95 10.73
N HIS A 272 -6.14 -22.25 11.00
CA HIS A 272 -6.68 -23.60 11.03
C HIS A 272 -6.43 -24.35 9.73
N ARG A 273 -6.77 -23.72 8.59
CA ARG A 273 -6.56 -24.28 7.26
C ARG A 273 -5.08 -24.58 7.00
N TRP A 274 -4.20 -23.63 7.33
CA TRP A 274 -2.77 -23.77 7.13
C TRP A 274 -2.19 -24.90 7.97
N THR A 275 -2.51 -24.93 9.28
CA THR A 275 -2.13 -26.03 10.16
C THR A 275 -2.65 -27.36 9.61
N ARG A 276 -3.90 -27.45 9.13
CA ARG A 276 -4.39 -28.69 8.53
C ARG A 276 -3.55 -29.14 7.33
N GLY A 277 -3.25 -28.22 6.42
CA GLY A 277 -2.41 -28.50 5.24
C GLY A 277 -0.99 -28.94 5.60
N ASP A 278 -0.34 -28.26 6.56
CA ASP A 278 1.00 -28.62 7.04
C ASP A 278 1.02 -30.04 7.62
N TRP A 279 0.03 -30.39 8.45
CA TRP A 279 -0.04 -31.71 9.06
C TRP A 279 -0.44 -32.82 8.08
N GLN A 280 -1.13 -32.51 6.98
CA GLN A 280 -1.43 -33.49 5.92
C GLN A 280 -0.14 -34.02 5.27
N ILE A 281 0.83 -33.12 5.03
CA ILE A 281 2.12 -33.46 4.40
C ILE A 281 3.18 -33.97 5.40
N SER A 282 2.84 -34.16 6.67
CA SER A 282 3.76 -34.72 7.69
C SER A 282 4.40 -36.06 7.30
N GLY A 283 3.72 -36.86 6.48
CA GLY A 283 4.25 -38.14 5.97
C GLY A 283 5.51 -37.97 5.13
N TRP A 284 5.72 -36.82 4.51
CA TRP A 284 6.92 -36.50 3.71
C TRP A 284 8.15 -36.18 4.55
N LEU A 285 8.07 -36.30 5.88
CA LEU A 285 9.24 -36.36 6.75
C LEU A 285 9.87 -37.77 6.81
N LEU A 286 9.13 -38.80 6.40
CA LEU A 286 9.57 -40.20 6.48
C LEU A 286 10.45 -40.59 5.28
N PRO A 287 11.27 -41.66 5.38
CA PRO A 287 12.10 -42.13 4.26
C PRO A 287 11.31 -42.64 3.05
N GLN A 288 10.05 -43.01 3.27
CA GLN A 288 9.10 -43.44 2.26
C GLN A 288 7.88 -42.53 2.29
N VAL A 289 7.38 -42.15 1.13
CA VAL A 289 6.31 -41.16 0.97
C VAL A 289 5.17 -41.74 0.12
N PRO A 290 3.91 -41.37 0.43
CA PRO A 290 2.80 -41.74 -0.42
C PRO A 290 2.95 -41.07 -1.79
N ALA A 291 2.53 -41.77 -2.83
CA ALA A 291 2.49 -41.32 -4.20
C ALA A 291 1.12 -41.63 -4.79
N ASP A 292 0.86 -41.11 -5.97
CA ASP A 292 -0.42 -41.34 -6.62
C ASP A 292 -0.69 -42.84 -6.88
N GLN A 293 -1.96 -43.19 -7.03
CA GLN A 293 -2.44 -44.57 -7.23
C GLN A 293 -2.08 -45.54 -6.08
N GLY A 294 -1.98 -45.01 -4.85
CA GLY A 294 -1.69 -45.82 -3.65
C GLY A 294 -0.27 -46.38 -3.58
N LYS A 295 0.64 -45.89 -4.44
CA LYS A 295 2.04 -46.30 -4.44
C LYS A 295 2.77 -45.64 -3.27
N THR A 296 3.90 -46.24 -2.88
CA THR A 296 4.84 -45.65 -1.94
C THR A 296 6.19 -45.53 -2.62
N LEU A 297 6.77 -44.33 -2.60
CA LEU A 297 8.04 -44.02 -3.22
C LEU A 297 9.09 -43.72 -2.15
N ARG A 298 10.38 -43.89 -2.50
CA ARG A 298 11.45 -43.35 -1.66
C ARG A 298 11.35 -41.84 -1.66
N ASN A 299 11.54 -41.22 -0.50
CA ASN A 299 11.44 -39.77 -0.36
C ASN A 299 12.56 -39.06 -1.17
N PRO A 300 12.22 -38.31 -2.23
CA PRO A 300 13.21 -37.58 -3.02
C PRO A 300 13.59 -36.22 -2.41
N LEU A 301 12.84 -35.76 -1.39
CA LEU A 301 13.01 -34.43 -0.82
C LEU A 301 14.38 -34.24 -0.20
N SER A 302 14.94 -33.05 -0.41
CA SER A 302 16.19 -32.64 0.21
C SER A 302 16.04 -32.53 1.74
N MET A 303 17.17 -32.53 2.44
CA MET A 303 17.18 -32.35 3.90
C MET A 303 16.59 -31.00 4.29
N ILE A 304 16.86 -29.94 3.51
CA ILE A 304 16.33 -28.60 3.78
C ILE A 304 14.82 -28.52 3.52
N SER A 305 14.30 -29.19 2.49
CA SER A 305 12.85 -29.25 2.26
C SER A 305 12.12 -29.99 3.38
N ARG A 306 12.69 -31.10 3.87
CA ARG A 306 12.17 -31.82 5.05
C ARG A 306 12.22 -30.96 6.30
N TRP A 307 13.27 -30.17 6.47
CA TRP A 307 13.36 -29.19 7.56
C TRP A 307 12.28 -28.12 7.49
N LYS A 308 11.99 -27.55 6.30
CA LYS A 308 10.90 -26.58 6.11
C LYS A 308 9.55 -27.16 6.54
N ILE A 309 9.24 -28.41 6.16
CA ILE A 309 8.03 -29.12 6.60
C ILE A 309 8.03 -29.28 8.12
N PHE A 310 9.13 -29.77 8.71
CA PHE A 310 9.26 -29.96 10.15
C PHE A 310 9.09 -28.64 10.94
N ASP A 311 9.70 -27.55 10.47
CA ASP A 311 9.59 -26.26 11.14
C ASP A 311 8.15 -25.72 11.10
N ASN A 312 7.39 -25.93 10.02
CA ASN A 312 5.96 -25.60 10.00
C ASN A 312 5.17 -26.40 11.05
N LEU A 313 5.40 -27.71 11.16
CA LEU A 313 4.77 -28.54 12.19
C LEU A 313 5.13 -28.05 13.59
N ARG A 314 6.41 -27.78 13.85
CA ARG A 314 6.91 -27.25 15.12
C ARG A 314 6.28 -25.88 15.44
N ARG A 315 6.22 -24.96 14.48
CA ARG A 315 5.58 -23.65 14.63
C ARG A 315 4.13 -23.79 15.06
N SER A 316 3.39 -24.75 14.47
CA SER A 316 1.99 -24.99 14.83
C SER A 316 1.77 -25.48 16.27
N LEU A 317 2.81 -26.03 16.91
CA LEU A 317 2.77 -26.47 18.30
C LEU A 317 3.11 -25.35 19.29
N THR A 318 3.55 -24.18 18.83
CA THR A 318 4.00 -23.08 19.70
C THR A 318 2.91 -22.62 20.66
N ALA A 319 1.70 -22.31 20.17
CA ALA A 319 0.60 -21.87 21.03
C ALA A 319 0.09 -23.00 21.96
N PRO A 320 -0.16 -24.23 21.47
CA PRO A 320 -0.49 -25.37 22.34
C PRO A 320 0.53 -25.61 23.46
N VAL A 321 1.83 -25.67 23.12
CA VAL A 321 2.89 -25.94 24.10
C VAL A 321 3.05 -24.76 25.07
N THR A 322 2.93 -23.52 24.61
CA THR A 322 2.93 -22.34 25.50
C THR A 322 1.77 -22.40 26.49
N MET A 323 0.57 -22.77 26.04
CA MET A 323 -0.60 -22.91 26.90
C MET A 323 -0.38 -23.99 27.96
N VAL A 324 0.09 -25.17 27.54
CA VAL A 324 0.41 -26.26 28.47
C VAL A 324 1.50 -25.83 29.44
N ALA A 325 2.56 -25.16 28.97
CA ALA A 325 3.65 -24.68 29.81
C ALA A 325 3.17 -23.69 30.89
N LEU A 326 2.31 -22.72 30.53
CA LEU A 326 1.74 -21.78 31.50
C LEU A 326 0.85 -22.50 32.52
N LEU A 327 -0.09 -23.32 32.08
CA LEU A 327 -0.97 -24.08 32.99
C LEU A 327 -0.16 -25.02 33.90
N SER A 328 0.88 -25.67 33.37
CA SER A 328 1.74 -26.59 34.14
C SER A 328 2.62 -25.82 35.12
N SER A 329 3.10 -24.64 34.74
CA SER A 329 3.88 -23.76 35.61
C SER A 329 3.10 -23.30 36.84
N TRP A 330 1.78 -23.21 36.72
CA TRP A 330 0.91 -22.78 37.80
C TRP A 330 0.38 -23.94 38.65
N SER A 331 0.35 -25.16 38.13
CA SER A 331 -0.28 -26.31 38.80
C SER A 331 0.67 -27.43 39.21
N PHE A 332 1.81 -27.61 38.55
CA PHE A 332 2.64 -28.82 38.71
C PHE A 332 4.13 -28.56 38.92
N PHE A 333 4.69 -27.48 38.39
CA PHE A 333 6.14 -27.27 38.45
C PHE A 333 6.62 -26.87 39.85
N PRO A 334 7.81 -27.34 40.27
CA PRO A 334 8.36 -26.98 41.57
C PRO A 334 8.79 -25.51 41.61
N GLY A 335 8.79 -24.93 42.81
CA GLY A 335 9.23 -23.54 43.05
C GLY A 335 8.12 -22.51 42.88
N HIS A 336 8.49 -21.24 42.67
CA HIS A 336 7.53 -20.13 42.57
C HIS A 336 6.95 -20.04 41.14
N PRO A 337 5.61 -20.12 40.95
CA PRO A 337 4.97 -20.09 39.62
C PRO A 337 5.34 -18.86 38.76
N GLY A 338 5.63 -17.74 39.42
CA GLY A 338 6.06 -16.51 38.76
C GLY A 338 7.40 -16.64 38.02
N ALA A 339 8.34 -17.47 38.49
CA ALA A 339 9.63 -17.64 37.83
C ALA A 339 9.48 -18.33 36.47
N TRP A 340 8.66 -19.39 36.43
CA TRP A 340 8.33 -20.10 35.19
C TRP A 340 7.50 -19.26 34.22
N THR A 341 6.55 -18.47 34.75
CA THR A 341 5.78 -17.52 33.94
C THR A 341 6.71 -16.48 33.29
N ALA A 342 7.67 -15.94 34.07
CA ALA A 342 8.66 -15.00 33.56
C ALA A 342 9.56 -15.62 32.47
N LEU A 343 9.95 -16.90 32.62
CA LEU A 343 10.73 -17.62 31.61
C LEU A 343 9.97 -17.74 30.27
N VAL A 344 8.67 -18.08 30.31
CA VAL A 344 7.83 -18.13 29.11
C VAL A 344 7.72 -16.74 28.47
N LEU A 345 7.46 -15.71 29.27
CA LEU A 345 7.36 -14.33 28.78
C LEU A 345 8.69 -13.82 28.18
N LEU A 346 9.83 -14.20 28.76
CA LEU A 346 11.14 -13.84 28.23
C LEU A 346 11.32 -14.32 26.79
N GLY A 347 10.85 -15.53 26.47
CA GLY A 347 10.86 -16.04 25.10
C GLY A 347 10.04 -15.20 24.13
N TYR A 348 8.82 -14.78 24.52
CA TYR A 348 7.98 -13.91 23.70
C TYR A 348 8.52 -12.48 23.57
N LEU A 349 9.25 -12.00 24.57
CA LEU A 349 9.89 -10.68 24.58
C LEU A 349 11.17 -10.63 23.73
N PHE A 350 11.61 -11.76 23.14
CA PHE A 350 12.79 -11.81 22.26
C PHE A 350 12.85 -10.72 21.21
N PRO A 351 11.81 -10.49 20.38
CA PRO A 351 11.85 -9.44 19.37
C PRO A 351 12.06 -8.05 19.96
N VAL A 352 11.48 -7.78 21.14
CA VAL A 352 11.53 -6.49 21.82
C VAL A 352 12.95 -6.19 22.30
N TYR A 353 13.56 -7.11 23.05
CA TYR A 353 14.93 -6.86 23.51
C TYR A 353 15.93 -6.97 22.37
N SER A 354 15.73 -7.86 21.38
CA SER A 354 16.59 -7.93 20.19
C SER A 354 16.60 -6.59 19.45
N THR A 355 15.42 -6.00 19.20
CA THR A 355 15.30 -4.69 18.55
C THR A 355 15.96 -3.59 19.39
N PHE A 356 15.82 -3.64 20.71
CA PHE A 356 16.48 -2.72 21.62
C PHE A 356 18.02 -2.83 21.53
N PHE A 357 18.58 -4.04 21.52
CA PHE A 357 20.02 -4.24 21.44
C PHE A 357 20.58 -3.86 20.06
N THR A 358 19.91 -4.22 18.96
CA THR A 358 20.37 -3.90 17.61
C THR A 358 20.18 -2.42 17.25
N GLY A 359 19.05 -1.82 17.66
CA GLY A 359 18.69 -0.43 17.35
C GLY A 359 19.54 0.62 18.07
N ASN A 360 20.14 0.28 19.21
CA ASN A 360 21.07 1.16 19.91
C ASN A 360 22.52 1.04 19.39
N TRP A 361 22.88 -0.07 18.75
CA TRP A 361 24.25 -0.28 18.24
C TRP A 361 24.49 0.27 16.83
N MET A 362 23.44 0.35 16.00
CA MET A 362 23.54 0.83 14.62
C MET A 362 22.74 2.12 14.44
N LYS A 363 23.33 3.26 14.84
CA LYS A 363 22.82 4.57 14.44
C LYS A 363 22.88 4.68 12.91
N ARG A 364 21.72 4.83 12.25
CA ARG A 364 21.68 5.23 10.83
C ARG A 364 22.39 6.59 10.70
N ARG A 365 23.47 6.67 9.91
CA ARG A 365 24.17 7.93 9.61
C ARG A 365 23.13 8.95 9.07
N GLY A 366 23.07 10.13 9.67
CA GLY A 366 22.17 11.22 9.25
C GLY A 366 20.83 11.34 9.99
N ALA A 367 20.41 10.38 10.81
CA ALA A 367 19.16 10.50 11.58
C ALA A 367 19.32 11.42 12.81
N THR A 368 18.37 12.34 13.02
CA THR A 368 18.27 13.13 14.24
C THR A 368 17.90 12.23 15.43
N TRP A 369 18.40 12.55 16.62
CA TRP A 369 18.08 11.77 17.83
C TRP A 369 16.57 11.71 18.09
N GLY A 370 15.85 12.81 17.87
CA GLY A 370 14.39 12.86 17.99
C GLY A 370 13.68 11.87 17.04
N GLY A 371 14.08 11.82 15.77
CA GLY A 371 13.51 10.88 14.80
C GLY A 371 13.80 9.41 15.14
N HIS A 372 15.01 9.12 15.65
CA HIS A 372 15.40 7.77 16.10
C HIS A 372 14.53 7.30 17.28
N PHE A 373 14.34 8.15 18.30
CA PHE A 373 13.51 7.80 19.45
C PHE A 373 12.02 7.68 19.12
N VAL A 374 11.47 8.57 18.28
CA VAL A 374 10.06 8.51 17.88
C VAL A 374 9.77 7.25 17.06
N GLY A 375 10.62 6.94 16.08
CA GLY A 375 10.51 5.71 15.27
C GLY A 375 10.70 4.44 16.12
N GLY A 376 11.69 4.43 17.01
CA GLY A 376 11.93 3.34 17.95
C GLY A 376 10.75 3.10 18.90
N TYR A 377 10.15 4.16 19.44
CA TYR A 377 8.97 4.07 20.30
C TYR A 377 7.74 3.57 19.56
N HIS A 378 7.54 3.98 18.31
CA HIS A 378 6.45 3.48 17.47
C HIS A 378 6.58 1.97 17.24
N ASN A 379 7.76 1.50 16.84
CA ASN A 379 8.05 0.08 16.64
C ASN A 379 7.87 -0.72 17.93
N PHE A 380 8.37 -0.20 19.05
CA PHE A 380 8.20 -0.81 20.37
C PHE A 380 6.72 -0.99 20.73
N ARG A 381 5.88 0.05 20.52
CA ARG A 381 4.43 -0.02 20.78
C ARG A 381 3.74 -1.08 19.92
N ILE A 382 4.10 -1.21 18.65
CA ILE A 382 3.55 -2.25 17.76
C ILE A 382 3.93 -3.63 18.27
N GLN A 383 5.21 -3.88 18.54
CA GLN A 383 5.71 -5.18 19.02
C GLN A 383 5.08 -5.59 20.35
N VAL A 384 4.99 -4.66 21.32
CA VAL A 384 4.31 -4.91 22.59
C VAL A 384 2.82 -5.21 22.38
N GLY A 385 2.16 -4.49 21.47
CA GLY A 385 0.77 -4.75 21.10
C GLY A 385 0.58 -6.14 20.48
N GLN A 386 1.49 -6.58 19.61
CA GLN A 386 1.46 -7.92 19.01
C GLN A 386 1.63 -9.01 20.06
N ILE A 387 2.60 -8.86 20.97
CA ILE A 387 2.83 -9.83 22.05
C ILE A 387 1.62 -9.89 22.97
N PHE A 388 1.07 -8.75 23.38
CA PHE A 388 -0.13 -8.69 24.20
C PHE A 388 -1.30 -9.43 23.55
N LEU A 389 -1.62 -9.13 22.28
CA LEU A 389 -2.71 -9.80 21.58
C LEU A 389 -2.44 -11.29 21.34
N THR A 390 -1.18 -11.68 21.12
CA THR A 390 -0.79 -13.09 20.98
C THR A 390 -1.07 -13.87 22.26
N LEU A 391 -0.69 -13.31 23.42
CA LEU A 391 -0.96 -13.91 24.74
C LEU A 391 -2.44 -13.85 25.12
N ALA A 392 -3.13 -12.76 24.79
CA ALA A 392 -4.55 -12.58 25.07
C ALA A 392 -5.42 -13.60 24.31
N PHE A 393 -5.06 -13.89 23.07
CA PHE A 393 -5.75 -14.88 22.24
C PHE A 393 -5.09 -16.26 22.24
N LEU A 394 -4.12 -16.51 23.14
CA LEU A 394 -3.43 -17.79 23.24
C LEU A 394 -4.39 -18.99 23.38
N PRO A 395 -5.48 -18.95 24.18
CA PRO A 395 -6.42 -20.06 24.27
C PRO A 395 -7.08 -20.41 22.94
N ASP A 396 -7.48 -19.40 22.17
CA ASP A 396 -8.13 -19.63 20.88
C ASP A 396 -7.15 -20.14 19.83
N GLN A 397 -5.93 -19.59 19.81
CA GLN A 397 -4.88 -20.06 18.91
C GLN A 397 -4.47 -21.50 19.22
N ALA A 398 -4.34 -21.85 20.51
CA ALA A 398 -4.03 -23.21 20.96
C ALA A 398 -5.16 -24.17 20.60
N TRP A 399 -6.41 -23.82 20.93
CA TRP A 399 -7.59 -24.63 20.62
C TRP A 399 -7.72 -24.88 19.12
N THR A 400 -7.59 -23.82 18.32
CA THR A 400 -7.72 -23.90 16.85
C THR A 400 -6.65 -24.81 16.25
N GLN A 401 -5.39 -24.70 16.70
CA GLN A 401 -4.31 -25.54 16.21
C GLN A 401 -4.45 -27.00 16.67
N ILE A 402 -4.87 -27.23 17.92
CA ILE A 402 -5.17 -28.60 18.42
C ILE A 402 -6.31 -29.22 17.62
N ASP A 403 -7.42 -28.51 17.41
CA ASP A 403 -8.53 -29.02 16.57
C ASP A 403 -8.04 -29.34 15.16
N ALA A 404 -7.26 -28.45 14.53
CA ALA A 404 -6.69 -28.70 13.20
C ALA A 404 -5.85 -29.99 13.18
N ILE A 405 -4.96 -30.17 14.15
CA ILE A 405 -4.06 -31.34 14.26
C ILE A 405 -4.88 -32.62 14.45
N ILE A 406 -5.76 -32.65 15.45
CA ILE A 406 -6.60 -33.83 15.76
C ILE A 406 -7.46 -34.18 14.55
N ARG A 407 -8.08 -33.17 13.93
CA ARG A 407 -8.96 -33.36 12.78
C ARG A 407 -8.22 -33.91 11.57
N VAL A 408 -6.98 -33.49 11.30
CA VAL A 408 -6.17 -34.09 10.22
C VAL A 408 -5.88 -35.55 10.51
N HIS A 409 -5.44 -35.89 11.73
CA HIS A 409 -5.13 -37.29 12.06
C HIS A 409 -6.38 -38.17 11.98
N TYR A 410 -7.50 -37.71 12.54
CA TYR A 410 -8.77 -38.40 12.43
C TYR A 410 -9.19 -38.59 10.96
N ARG A 411 -9.11 -37.55 10.13
CA ARG A 411 -9.48 -37.63 8.72
C ARG A 411 -8.52 -38.44 7.88
N LYS A 412 -7.24 -38.47 8.21
CA LYS A 412 -6.22 -39.19 7.46
C LYS A 412 -6.19 -40.68 7.78
N TRP A 413 -6.43 -41.05 9.04
CA TRP A 413 -6.25 -42.43 9.52
C TRP A 413 -7.54 -43.17 9.85
N ILE A 414 -8.65 -42.46 10.09
CA ILE A 414 -9.91 -43.06 10.53
C ILE A 414 -11.01 -42.81 9.50
N SER A 415 -11.37 -41.54 9.26
CA SER A 415 -12.55 -41.24 8.43
C SER A 415 -12.28 -41.24 6.93
N HIS A 416 -11.04 -40.99 6.50
CA HIS A 416 -10.64 -40.85 5.09
C HIS A 416 -11.53 -39.88 4.29
N GLN A 417 -12.07 -38.87 4.97
CA GLN A 417 -13.08 -37.94 4.43
C GLN A 417 -12.73 -36.49 4.80
N LYS A 418 -13.18 -35.54 3.99
CA LYS A 418 -13.10 -34.09 4.26
C LYS A 418 -11.69 -33.53 4.40
N LEU A 419 -10.68 -34.13 3.75
CA LEU A 419 -9.31 -33.64 3.80
C LEU A 419 -9.15 -32.33 3.02
N LEU A 420 -9.94 -32.12 1.98
CA LEU A 420 -9.96 -30.88 1.21
C LEU A 420 -10.99 -29.88 1.75
N GLU A 421 -11.64 -30.12 2.89
CA GLU A 421 -12.67 -29.20 3.39
C GLU A 421 -12.13 -27.76 3.51
N TRP A 422 -12.79 -26.83 2.82
CA TRP A 422 -12.51 -25.40 2.84
C TRP A 422 -13.81 -24.63 2.99
N THR A 423 -13.85 -23.70 3.93
CA THR A 423 -14.93 -22.72 4.05
C THR A 423 -14.57 -21.49 3.24
N ALA A 424 -15.45 -21.09 2.30
CA ALA A 424 -15.19 -19.96 1.42
C ALA A 424 -15.13 -18.63 2.20
N PHE A 425 -14.07 -17.85 1.95
CA PHE A 425 -13.78 -16.55 2.56
C PHE A 425 -14.90 -15.50 2.36
N SER A 426 -15.75 -15.67 1.33
CA SER A 426 -16.83 -14.74 0.98
C SER A 426 -18.06 -14.84 1.88
N GLU A 427 -18.33 -15.98 2.52
CA GLU A 427 -19.55 -16.19 3.31
C GLU A 427 -19.53 -15.49 4.70
N LEU A 428 -18.39 -14.92 5.11
CA LEU A 428 -18.16 -14.45 6.47
C LEU A 428 -17.93 -12.94 6.62
N LYS A 429 -17.85 -12.18 5.52
CA LYS A 429 -17.58 -10.72 5.53
C LYS A 429 -18.63 -9.87 6.26
N SER A 430 -19.73 -10.44 6.78
CA SER A 430 -20.89 -9.68 7.26
C SER A 430 -21.15 -9.62 8.77
N ARG A 431 -20.34 -10.25 9.65
CA ARG A 431 -20.73 -10.39 11.08
C ARG A 431 -20.17 -9.36 12.07
N SER A 432 -19.25 -8.48 11.67
CA SER A 432 -18.55 -7.58 12.61
C SER A 432 -19.42 -6.48 13.25
N HIS A 433 -20.66 -6.27 12.78
CA HIS A 433 -21.56 -5.22 13.23
C HIS A 433 -22.71 -5.69 14.14
N GLU A 434 -22.89 -6.99 14.35
CA GLU A 434 -23.96 -7.50 15.20
C GLU A 434 -23.67 -7.31 16.71
N PRO A 435 -24.72 -7.19 17.56
CA PRO A 435 -24.55 -7.25 19.01
C PRO A 435 -24.01 -8.63 19.43
N LEU A 436 -23.19 -8.65 20.51
CA LEU A 436 -22.69 -9.90 21.08
C LEU A 436 -23.87 -10.75 21.53
N ARG A 437 -23.94 -11.97 21.01
CA ARG A 437 -24.92 -12.98 21.40
C ARG A 437 -24.32 -13.86 22.49
N LEU A 438 -25.16 -14.55 23.26
CA LEU A 438 -24.71 -15.44 24.35
C LEU A 438 -23.68 -16.48 23.87
N ARG A 439 -23.85 -17.00 22.64
CA ARG A 439 -22.90 -17.95 22.00
C ARG A 439 -21.48 -17.40 21.84
N ASP A 440 -21.33 -16.07 21.71
CA ASP A 440 -20.02 -15.44 21.47
C ASP A 440 -19.14 -15.43 22.74
N TYR A 441 -19.73 -15.70 23.91
CA TYR A 441 -19.01 -15.89 25.18
C TYR A 441 -18.51 -17.31 25.40
N PHE A 442 -19.01 -18.31 24.64
CA PHE A 442 -18.57 -19.70 24.71
C PHE A 442 -17.40 -19.98 23.76
N THR A 443 -16.36 -19.15 23.85
CA THR A 443 -15.10 -19.32 23.10
C THR A 443 -14.03 -19.99 23.98
N ALA A 444 -12.90 -20.38 23.39
CA ALA A 444 -11.87 -21.12 24.11
C ALA A 444 -11.31 -20.31 25.30
N GLY A 445 -11.20 -18.98 25.17
CA GLY A 445 -10.72 -18.09 26.24
C GLY A 445 -11.49 -18.24 27.57
N PRO A 446 -12.80 -17.90 27.61
CA PRO A 446 -13.60 -18.05 28.83
C PRO A 446 -13.68 -19.49 29.35
N ILE A 447 -13.76 -20.50 28.46
CA ILE A 447 -13.81 -21.92 28.87
C ILE A 447 -12.51 -22.32 29.57
N VAL A 448 -11.35 -22.05 28.96
CA VAL A 448 -10.04 -22.34 29.55
C VAL A 448 -9.87 -21.59 30.86
N THR A 449 -10.36 -20.35 30.95
CA THR A 449 -10.31 -19.55 32.17
C THR A 449 -11.03 -20.23 33.33
N VAL A 450 -12.28 -20.64 33.11
CA VAL A 450 -13.09 -21.29 34.16
C VAL A 450 -12.45 -22.61 34.59
N VAL A 451 -12.06 -23.45 33.62
CA VAL A 451 -11.46 -24.77 33.91
C VAL A 451 -10.14 -24.60 34.68
N ALA A 452 -9.26 -23.71 34.24
CA ALA A 452 -7.99 -23.45 34.91
C ALA A 452 -8.20 -22.86 36.32
N ALA A 453 -9.09 -21.88 36.47
CA ALA A 453 -9.37 -21.26 37.77
C ALA A 453 -9.92 -22.27 38.79
N VAL A 454 -10.84 -23.15 38.36
CA VAL A 454 -11.38 -24.21 39.21
C VAL A 454 -10.27 -25.21 39.58
N ALA A 455 -9.51 -25.71 38.61
CA ALA A 455 -8.43 -26.67 38.85
C ALA A 455 -7.34 -26.11 39.79
N MET A 456 -6.97 -24.84 39.63
CA MET A 456 -5.98 -24.18 40.48
C MET A 456 -6.51 -23.90 41.88
N SER A 457 -7.79 -23.56 42.03
CA SER A 457 -8.43 -23.38 43.35
C SER A 457 -8.44 -24.66 44.18
N LEU A 458 -8.45 -25.83 43.52
CA LEU A 458 -8.43 -27.14 44.18
C LEU A 458 -7.02 -27.64 44.49
N THR A 459 -6.00 -27.14 43.80
CA THR A 459 -4.63 -27.69 43.88
C THR A 459 -3.63 -26.71 44.49
N HIS A 460 -3.59 -25.46 44.04
CA HIS A 460 -2.55 -24.47 44.37
C HIS A 460 -3.10 -23.03 44.39
N THR A 461 -3.81 -22.65 45.44
CA THR A 461 -4.48 -21.33 45.54
C THR A 461 -3.53 -20.14 45.39
N HIS A 462 -2.28 -20.25 45.85
CA HIS A 462 -1.28 -19.18 45.72
C HIS A 462 -0.89 -18.89 44.26
N ALA A 463 -0.99 -19.87 43.36
CA ALA A 463 -0.69 -19.68 41.95
C ALA A 463 -1.74 -18.82 41.23
N LEU A 464 -2.96 -18.70 41.78
CA LEU A 464 -4.00 -17.85 41.21
C LEU A 464 -3.59 -16.37 41.16
N ILE A 465 -2.76 -15.89 42.09
CA ILE A 465 -2.30 -14.50 42.08
C ILE A 465 -1.46 -14.24 40.83
N VAL A 466 -0.61 -15.19 40.45
CA VAL A 466 0.26 -15.10 39.26
C VAL A 466 -0.55 -15.30 37.97
N ALA A 467 -1.53 -16.22 37.97
CA ALA A 467 -2.35 -16.53 36.81
C ALA A 467 -3.48 -15.51 36.56
N ALA A 468 -3.95 -14.79 37.57
CA ALA A 468 -5.10 -13.89 37.50
C ALA A 468 -5.04 -12.88 36.34
N PRO A 469 -3.91 -12.24 36.00
CA PRO A 469 -3.84 -11.34 34.84
C PRO A 469 -4.14 -12.05 33.51
N PHE A 470 -3.64 -13.28 33.33
CA PHE A 470 -3.89 -14.08 32.13
C PHE A 470 -5.34 -14.54 32.07
N LEU A 471 -5.83 -15.11 33.18
CA LEU A 471 -7.21 -15.57 33.33
C LEU A 471 -8.21 -14.42 33.09
N GLY A 472 -7.93 -13.22 33.61
CA GLY A 472 -8.75 -12.03 33.38
C GLY A 472 -8.81 -11.63 31.91
N VAL A 473 -7.66 -11.59 31.22
CA VAL A 473 -7.61 -11.28 29.79
C VAL A 473 -8.32 -12.36 28.96
N TRP A 474 -8.15 -13.63 29.30
CA TRP A 474 -8.80 -14.75 28.61
C TRP A 474 -10.32 -14.77 28.82
N ALA A 475 -10.82 -14.36 29.98
CA ALA A 475 -12.25 -14.16 30.22
C ALA A 475 -12.83 -13.00 29.38
N LEU A 476 -12.07 -11.91 29.24
CA LEU A 476 -12.48 -10.72 28.49
C LEU A 476 -12.23 -10.83 26.98
N ASN A 477 -11.76 -11.97 26.51
CA ASN A 477 -11.40 -12.23 25.13
C ASN A 477 -12.53 -11.89 24.11
N PRO A 478 -13.82 -12.24 24.32
CA PRO A 478 -14.89 -11.84 23.40
C PRO A 478 -15.01 -10.32 23.22
N LEU A 479 -14.80 -9.55 24.29
CA LEU A 479 -14.81 -8.08 24.25
C LEU A 479 -13.60 -7.54 23.50
N LEU A 480 -12.43 -8.14 23.74
CA LEU A 480 -11.19 -7.78 23.07
C LEU A 480 -11.27 -8.06 21.56
N ARG A 481 -11.77 -9.23 21.15
CA ARG A 481 -12.05 -9.57 19.74
C ARG A 481 -12.89 -8.48 19.07
N ARG A 482 -14.01 -8.11 19.67
CA ARG A 482 -14.88 -7.05 19.15
C ARG A 482 -14.16 -5.69 19.08
N TYR A 483 -13.34 -5.37 20.07
CA TYR A 483 -12.59 -4.11 20.12
C TYR A 483 -11.56 -4.00 18.98
N VAL A 484 -10.84 -5.09 18.69
CA VAL A 484 -9.80 -5.09 17.64
C VAL A 484 -10.38 -5.21 16.23
N SER A 485 -11.50 -5.91 16.05
CA SER A 485 -12.17 -6.09 14.75
C SER A 485 -12.94 -4.85 14.28
N ARG A 486 -13.12 -3.84 15.13
CA ARG A 486 -13.75 -2.58 14.70
C ARG A 486 -12.87 -1.88 13.68
N ARG A 487 -13.47 -1.53 12.52
CA ARG A 487 -12.85 -0.65 11.54
C ARG A 487 -12.40 0.63 12.23
N ALA A 488 -11.16 1.01 11.99
CA ALA A 488 -10.70 2.32 12.42
C ALA A 488 -11.44 3.33 11.55
N LYS A 489 -12.50 3.96 12.08
CA LYS A 489 -13.03 5.17 11.45
C LYS A 489 -11.84 6.12 11.37
N ALA A 490 -11.40 6.48 10.17
CA ALA A 490 -10.59 7.67 9.98
C ALA A 490 -11.44 8.79 10.58
N LYS A 491 -11.09 9.23 11.80
CA LYS A 491 -11.70 10.43 12.36
C LYS A 491 -11.14 11.55 11.50
N GLN A 492 -11.85 11.89 10.44
CA GLN A 492 -11.76 13.22 9.86
C GLN A 492 -12.40 14.15 10.89
N ALA A 493 -11.65 14.45 11.96
CA ALA A 493 -12.04 15.53 12.84
C ALA A 493 -11.93 16.80 11.99
N PRO A 494 -13.02 17.57 11.81
CA PRO A 494 -12.89 18.84 11.11
C PRO A 494 -11.91 19.69 11.91
N LEU A 495 -10.97 20.33 11.21
CA LEU A 495 -10.04 21.25 11.84
C LEU A 495 -10.81 22.35 12.58
N GLY A 496 -10.41 22.63 13.82
CA GLY A 496 -10.92 23.76 14.58
C GLY A 496 -10.59 25.09 13.89
N VAL A 497 -11.27 26.17 14.29
CA VAL A 497 -11.06 27.51 13.67
C VAL A 497 -9.60 27.97 13.76
N VAL A 498 -8.96 27.74 14.92
CA VAL A 498 -7.55 28.09 15.15
C VAL A 498 -6.63 27.23 14.27
N GLU A 499 -6.83 25.91 14.24
CA GLU A 499 -6.03 25.00 13.42
C GLU A 499 -6.14 25.33 11.93
N ARG A 500 -7.35 25.67 11.45
CA ARG A 500 -7.55 26.11 10.05
C ARG A 500 -6.75 27.36 9.73
N SER A 501 -6.81 28.37 10.61
CA SER A 501 -6.05 29.61 10.44
C SER A 501 -4.54 29.33 10.41
N GLU A 502 -4.05 28.47 11.30
CA GLU A 502 -2.65 28.05 11.33
C GLU A 502 -2.21 27.35 10.03
N PHE A 503 -3.00 26.36 9.56
CA PHE A 503 -2.71 25.67 8.30
C PHE A 503 -2.76 26.59 7.08
N ARG A 504 -3.67 27.57 7.07
CA ARG A 504 -3.68 28.61 6.03
C ARG A 504 -2.45 29.49 6.09
N GLY A 505 -1.97 29.85 7.30
CA GLY A 505 -0.68 30.52 7.47
C GLY A 505 0.47 29.72 6.85
N TYR A 506 0.53 28.41 7.10
CA TYR A 506 1.51 27.53 6.44
C TYR A 506 1.36 27.49 4.93
N ALA A 507 0.13 27.43 4.41
CA ALA A 507 -0.14 27.49 2.98
C ALA A 507 0.32 28.82 2.36
N ARG A 508 0.06 29.96 3.03
CA ARG A 508 0.47 31.29 2.59
C ARG A 508 1.98 31.44 2.56
N LEU A 509 2.67 30.97 3.59
CA LEU A 509 4.13 30.92 3.66
C LEU A 509 4.72 30.01 2.57
N THR A 510 4.08 28.87 2.29
CA THR A 510 4.50 27.96 1.22
C THR A 510 4.30 28.60 -0.16
N TRP A 511 3.18 29.30 -0.39
CA TRP A 511 2.93 30.01 -1.65
C TRP A 511 3.95 31.15 -1.89
N ASN A 512 4.39 31.82 -0.82
CA ASN A 512 5.40 32.88 -0.90
C ASN A 512 6.73 32.39 -1.53
N PHE A 513 7.07 31.09 -1.44
CA PHE A 513 8.19 30.51 -2.18
C PHE A 513 8.02 30.73 -3.70
N PHE A 514 6.85 30.39 -4.25
CA PHE A 514 6.61 30.54 -5.68
C PHE A 514 6.58 32.01 -6.09
N GLU A 515 5.99 32.89 -5.28
CA GLU A 515 5.98 34.33 -5.55
C GLU A 515 7.39 34.94 -5.61
N GLN A 516 8.32 34.42 -4.80
CA GLN A 516 9.70 34.91 -4.75
C GLN A 516 10.57 34.32 -5.87
N PHE A 517 10.41 33.04 -6.19
CA PHE A 517 11.36 32.33 -7.03
C PHE A 517 10.87 32.01 -8.44
N VAL A 518 9.56 32.11 -8.71
CA VAL A 518 9.00 31.98 -10.06
C VAL A 518 9.03 33.34 -10.75
N THR A 519 10.21 33.72 -11.22
CA THR A 519 10.48 35.03 -11.83
C THR A 519 11.00 34.89 -13.25
N SER A 520 11.16 36.02 -13.95
CA SER A 520 11.75 36.05 -15.29
C SER A 520 13.20 35.55 -15.33
N GLU A 521 13.96 35.67 -14.24
CA GLU A 521 15.34 35.16 -14.16
C GLU A 521 15.40 33.63 -14.36
N GLY A 522 14.45 32.90 -13.78
CA GLY A 522 14.29 31.45 -13.95
C GLY A 522 13.31 31.06 -15.05
N ASN A 523 13.04 31.95 -16.03
CA ASN A 523 12.05 31.75 -17.08
C ASN A 523 10.67 31.29 -16.56
N PHE A 524 10.25 31.80 -15.41
CA PHE A 524 9.00 31.46 -14.73
C PHE A 524 8.84 29.97 -14.39
N LEU A 525 9.93 29.23 -14.21
CA LEU A 525 9.93 27.87 -13.66
C LEU A 525 10.46 27.86 -12.22
N ALA A 526 9.79 27.12 -11.36
CA ALA A 526 10.18 26.98 -9.96
C ALA A 526 11.56 26.27 -9.85
N PRO A 527 12.48 26.81 -9.02
CA PRO A 527 13.73 26.13 -8.73
C PRO A 527 13.49 24.88 -7.89
N ASP A 528 14.44 23.95 -7.95
CA ASP A 528 14.39 22.68 -7.24
C ASP A 528 14.55 22.85 -5.74
N ASN A 529 15.42 23.77 -5.33
CA ASN A 529 15.58 24.11 -3.93
C ASN A 529 16.09 25.55 -3.73
N PHE A 530 15.67 26.13 -2.61
CA PHE A 530 16.25 27.34 -2.03
C PHE A 530 16.87 26.95 -0.69
N GLN A 531 18.12 27.34 -0.48
CA GLN A 531 18.84 27.15 0.77
C GLN A 531 19.04 28.50 1.43
N GLU A 532 18.53 28.67 2.64
CA GLU A 532 18.60 29.94 3.39
C GLU A 532 19.89 30.04 4.23
N ASP A 533 20.26 28.96 4.92
CA ASP A 533 21.43 28.84 5.81
C ASP A 533 22.50 27.92 5.15
N PRO A 534 23.79 28.28 5.09
CA PRO A 534 24.45 29.44 5.70
C PRO A 534 24.27 30.77 4.95
N HIS A 535 23.94 30.72 3.67
CA HIS A 535 23.70 31.91 2.84
C HIS A 535 22.59 31.59 1.82
N PRO A 536 21.77 32.58 1.41
CA PRO A 536 20.73 32.39 0.39
C PRO A 536 21.30 31.91 -0.95
N ILE A 537 20.96 30.67 -1.34
CA ILE A 537 21.34 30.07 -2.62
C ILE A 537 20.09 29.50 -3.29
N VAL A 538 19.80 29.95 -4.50
CA VAL A 538 18.75 29.40 -5.37
C VAL A 538 19.39 28.42 -6.34
N ALA A 539 18.94 27.17 -6.34
CA ALA A 539 19.30 26.21 -7.37
C ALA A 539 18.42 26.42 -8.60
N PHE A 540 18.95 27.13 -9.60
CA PHE A 540 18.28 27.38 -10.88
C PHE A 540 18.21 26.11 -11.75
N ARG A 541 17.56 25.08 -11.22
CA ARG A 541 17.25 23.84 -11.92
C ARG A 541 15.82 23.41 -11.62
N THR A 542 15.20 22.67 -12.52
CA THR A 542 13.83 22.17 -12.31
C THR A 542 13.64 20.79 -12.93
N SER A 543 12.62 20.08 -12.47
CA SER A 543 12.25 18.72 -12.90
C SER A 543 10.82 18.69 -13.42
N PRO A 544 10.41 17.64 -14.16
CA PRO A 544 9.02 17.50 -14.59
C PRO A 544 8.05 17.47 -13.40
N THR A 545 8.43 16.85 -12.28
CA THR A 545 7.64 16.86 -11.04
C THR A 545 7.47 18.28 -10.51
N ASN A 546 8.54 19.09 -10.46
CA ASN A 546 8.49 20.47 -9.96
C ASN A 546 7.62 21.36 -10.84
N MET A 547 7.69 21.21 -12.17
CA MET A 547 6.80 21.93 -13.12
C MET A 547 5.33 21.64 -12.82
N GLY A 548 4.97 20.37 -12.60
CA GLY A 548 3.60 19.99 -12.25
C GLY A 548 3.16 20.50 -10.88
N LEU A 549 4.02 20.39 -9.86
CA LEU A 549 3.74 20.90 -8.51
C LEU A 549 3.57 22.42 -8.48
N GLN A 550 4.33 23.15 -9.30
CA GLN A 550 4.16 24.59 -9.49
C GLN A 550 2.76 24.92 -10.01
N LEU A 551 2.29 24.24 -11.07
CA LEU A 551 0.95 24.44 -11.63
C LEU A 551 -0.15 24.14 -10.58
N LEU A 552 -0.03 23.05 -9.83
CA LEU A 552 -0.99 22.73 -8.76
C LEU A 552 -0.93 23.72 -7.59
N SER A 553 0.25 24.26 -7.30
CA SER A 553 0.42 25.30 -6.28
C SER A 553 -0.23 26.62 -6.72
N MET A 554 -0.13 26.97 -8.01
CA MET A 554 -0.84 28.12 -8.59
C MET A 554 -2.36 27.95 -8.51
N ALA A 555 -2.89 26.77 -8.84
CA ALA A 555 -4.32 26.46 -8.69
C ALA A 555 -4.79 26.58 -7.23
N SER A 556 -4.00 26.00 -6.30
CA SER A 556 -4.29 26.07 -4.87
C SER A 556 -4.24 27.51 -4.32
N ALA A 557 -3.29 28.32 -4.81
CA ALA A 557 -3.18 29.73 -4.44
C ALA A 557 -4.40 30.53 -4.89
N TYR A 558 -4.92 30.27 -6.10
CA TYR A 558 -6.17 30.87 -6.55
C TYR A 558 -7.36 30.43 -5.69
N ASP A 559 -7.50 29.13 -5.41
CA ASP A 559 -8.58 28.58 -4.58
C ASP A 559 -8.60 29.08 -3.13
N LEU A 560 -7.44 29.48 -2.60
CA LEU A 560 -7.27 30.10 -1.28
C LEU A 560 -7.40 31.62 -1.32
N GLY A 561 -7.53 32.23 -2.50
CA GLY A 561 -7.61 33.68 -2.65
C GLY A 561 -6.28 34.38 -2.38
N TYR A 562 -5.16 33.79 -2.80
CA TYR A 562 -3.82 34.41 -2.71
C TYR A 562 -3.39 35.11 -3.99
N ILE A 563 -4.01 34.78 -5.13
CA ILE A 563 -3.79 35.44 -6.43
C ILE A 563 -5.12 35.63 -7.15
N GLY A 564 -5.21 36.67 -7.98
CA GLY A 564 -6.34 36.86 -8.89
C GLY A 564 -6.32 35.91 -10.08
N ARG A 565 -7.46 35.83 -10.78
CA ARG A 565 -7.67 35.04 -11.99
C ARG A 565 -6.77 35.50 -13.13
N SER A 566 -6.74 36.80 -13.41
CA SER A 566 -5.88 37.41 -14.44
C SER A 566 -4.42 36.98 -14.30
N ARG A 567 -3.86 37.20 -13.11
CA ARG A 567 -2.48 36.83 -12.79
C ARG A 567 -2.22 35.34 -12.87
N LEU A 568 -3.16 34.51 -12.42
CA LEU A 568 -3.07 33.06 -12.58
C LEU A 568 -2.94 32.68 -14.07
N VAL A 569 -3.78 33.24 -14.94
CA VAL A 569 -3.75 32.97 -16.38
C VAL A 569 -2.43 33.44 -16.98
N ASP A 570 -1.99 34.66 -16.68
CA ASP A 570 -0.74 35.21 -17.19
C ASP A 570 0.50 34.39 -16.77
N LEU A 571 0.56 33.98 -15.50
CA LEU A 571 1.64 33.12 -15.00
C LEU A 571 1.62 31.76 -15.66
N THR A 572 0.43 31.18 -15.84
CA THR A 572 0.26 29.89 -16.51
C THR A 572 0.73 29.97 -17.96
N GLU A 573 0.34 31.01 -18.70
CA GLU A 573 0.80 31.22 -20.08
C GLU A 573 2.34 31.31 -20.16
N LYS A 574 2.96 32.08 -19.26
CA LYS A 574 4.44 32.16 -19.18
C LYS A 574 5.09 30.81 -18.91
N VAL A 575 4.53 30.00 -18.02
CA VAL A 575 5.01 28.62 -17.78
C VAL A 575 4.94 27.81 -19.07
N PHE A 576 3.78 27.77 -19.74
CA PHE A 576 3.59 26.99 -20.96
C PHE A 576 4.46 27.49 -22.13
N GLU A 577 4.70 28.80 -22.24
CA GLU A 577 5.65 29.38 -23.19
C GLU A 577 7.08 28.91 -22.92
N THR A 578 7.49 28.79 -21.67
CA THR A 578 8.80 28.24 -21.32
C THR A 578 8.87 26.75 -21.60
N LEU A 579 7.83 25.97 -21.24
CA LEU A 579 7.80 24.53 -21.51
C LEU A 579 7.96 24.21 -23.00
N LYS A 580 7.39 25.04 -23.89
CA LYS A 580 7.53 24.91 -25.35
C LYS A 580 8.98 25.06 -25.84
N LYS A 581 9.84 25.75 -25.09
CA LYS A 581 11.25 25.98 -25.43
C LYS A 581 12.16 24.84 -24.94
N LEU A 582 11.69 24.00 -24.03
CA LEU A 582 12.51 22.92 -23.45
C LEU A 582 12.70 21.77 -24.45
N HIS A 583 13.93 21.26 -24.53
CA HIS A 583 14.20 20.04 -25.30
C HIS A 583 13.51 18.84 -24.68
N VAL A 584 12.71 18.11 -25.45
CA VAL A 584 12.04 16.88 -25.02
C VAL A 584 12.56 15.66 -25.78
N TYR A 585 12.42 14.48 -25.19
CA TYR A 585 12.72 13.20 -25.81
C TYR A 585 11.46 12.33 -25.86
N ARG A 586 10.94 12.06 -27.08
CA ARG A 586 9.68 11.32 -27.29
C ARG A 586 8.50 11.87 -26.47
N GLY A 587 8.37 13.19 -26.42
CA GLY A 587 7.35 13.88 -25.61
C GLY A 587 7.64 13.94 -24.11
N HIS A 588 8.70 13.29 -23.62
CA HIS A 588 9.12 13.39 -22.23
C HIS A 588 10.10 14.54 -22.00
N PHE A 589 9.90 15.27 -20.92
CA PHE A 589 10.89 16.18 -20.39
C PHE A 589 12.04 15.39 -19.74
N PHE A 590 13.27 15.87 -19.90
CA PHE A 590 14.44 15.36 -19.16
C PHE A 590 14.28 15.61 -17.66
N ASN A 591 14.96 14.82 -16.83
CA ASN A 591 14.80 14.90 -15.38
C ASN A 591 15.22 16.26 -14.81
N TRP A 592 16.16 16.95 -15.45
CA TRP A 592 16.73 18.19 -14.95
C TRP A 592 17.00 19.18 -16.08
N TYR A 593 16.52 20.40 -15.91
CA TYR A 593 16.86 21.56 -16.74
C TYR A 593 17.46 22.65 -15.89
N ASP A 594 18.41 23.40 -16.43
CA ASP A 594 18.79 24.69 -15.88
C ASP A 594 17.72 25.73 -16.24
N THR A 595 17.14 26.41 -15.24
CA THR A 595 16.01 27.32 -15.47
C THR A 595 16.41 28.67 -16.06
N LYS A 596 17.70 29.02 -16.09
CA LYS A 596 18.21 30.24 -16.73
C LYS A 596 18.44 30.04 -18.22
N THR A 597 19.09 28.94 -18.56
CA THR A 597 19.52 28.61 -19.93
C THR A 597 18.52 27.75 -20.70
N LEU A 598 17.60 27.08 -19.99
CA LEU A 598 16.65 26.11 -20.54
C LEU A 598 17.31 24.84 -21.11
N GLU A 599 18.59 24.64 -20.85
CA GLU A 599 19.33 23.46 -21.30
C GLU A 599 19.12 22.27 -20.35
N PRO A 600 18.99 21.04 -20.89
CA PRO A 600 18.96 19.84 -20.06
C PRO A 600 20.33 19.57 -19.42
N LEU A 601 20.33 19.36 -18.10
CA LEU A 601 21.53 19.11 -17.31
C LEU A 601 22.08 17.69 -17.54
N ASN A 602 23.39 17.52 -17.33
CA ASN A 602 24.05 16.22 -17.42
C ASN A 602 24.03 15.48 -16.05
N PRO A 603 23.82 14.15 -16.03
CA PRO A 603 23.49 13.29 -17.17
C PRO A 603 22.05 13.52 -17.67
N ARG A 604 21.86 13.47 -18.99
CA ARG A 604 20.54 13.60 -19.61
C ARG A 604 19.82 12.25 -19.57
N TYR A 605 18.77 12.15 -18.77
CA TYR A 605 17.90 10.97 -18.72
C TYR A 605 16.44 11.37 -18.52
N VAL A 606 15.53 10.44 -18.84
CA VAL A 606 14.09 10.58 -18.60
C VAL A 606 13.72 9.72 -17.41
N SER A 607 13.08 10.33 -16.40
CA SER A 607 12.45 9.60 -15.31
C SER A 607 10.99 9.33 -15.65
N THR A 608 10.62 8.05 -15.71
CA THR A 608 9.23 7.62 -15.90
C THR A 608 8.35 8.00 -14.72
N VAL A 609 8.93 8.09 -13.52
CA VAL A 609 8.24 8.54 -12.30
C VAL A 609 7.91 10.03 -12.41
N ASP A 610 8.90 10.87 -12.76
CA ASP A 610 8.66 12.32 -12.87
C ASP A 610 7.74 12.67 -14.04
N SER A 611 7.87 11.94 -15.16
CA SER A 611 6.94 12.05 -16.28
C SER A 611 5.51 11.66 -15.87
N GLY A 612 5.36 10.58 -15.11
CA GLY A 612 4.07 10.14 -14.58
C GLY A 612 3.45 11.15 -13.62
N ASN A 613 4.26 11.73 -12.73
CA ASN A 613 3.83 12.81 -11.84
C ASN A 613 3.35 14.03 -12.64
N LEU A 614 4.16 14.51 -13.59
CA LEU A 614 3.78 15.63 -14.45
C LEU A 614 2.49 15.34 -15.22
N ALA A 615 2.34 14.15 -15.81
CA ALA A 615 1.14 13.76 -16.52
C ALA A 615 -0.10 13.82 -15.60
N GLY A 616 -0.01 13.24 -14.39
CA GLY A 616 -1.09 13.31 -13.40
C GLY A 616 -1.41 14.74 -12.95
N HIS A 617 -0.38 15.57 -12.75
CA HIS A 617 -0.54 16.99 -12.41
C HIS A 617 -1.20 17.76 -13.55
N LEU A 618 -0.81 17.55 -14.81
CA LEU A 618 -1.42 18.18 -15.98
C LEU A 618 -2.88 17.77 -16.16
N VAL A 619 -3.24 16.50 -15.92
CA VAL A 619 -4.63 16.04 -15.94
C VAL A 619 -5.45 16.76 -14.85
N THR A 620 -4.88 16.91 -13.66
CA THR A 620 -5.54 17.59 -12.53
C THR A 620 -5.71 19.08 -12.81
N PHE A 621 -4.65 19.74 -13.29
CA PHE A 621 -4.65 21.14 -13.65
C PHE A 621 -5.58 21.44 -14.83
N ARG A 622 -5.67 20.52 -15.81
CA ARG A 622 -6.66 20.61 -16.90
C ARG A 622 -8.10 20.67 -16.37
N GLN A 623 -8.42 19.87 -15.35
CA GLN A 623 -9.76 19.89 -14.74
C GLN A 623 -9.99 21.18 -13.94
N PHE A 624 -8.98 21.68 -13.24
CA PHE A 624 -9.05 22.99 -12.59
C PHE A 624 -9.35 24.11 -13.61
N LEU A 625 -8.67 24.13 -14.76
CA LEU A 625 -8.95 25.10 -15.83
C LEU A 625 -10.38 24.96 -16.39
N GLU A 626 -10.92 23.73 -16.43
CA GLU A 626 -12.31 23.48 -16.84
C GLU A 626 -13.31 24.06 -15.83
N GLU A 627 -13.07 23.85 -14.53
CA GLU A 627 -13.91 24.41 -13.47
C GLU A 627 -13.90 25.95 -13.52
N LEU A 628 -12.72 26.53 -13.76
CA LEU A 628 -12.52 27.98 -13.84
C LEU A 628 -13.32 28.66 -14.98
N LEU A 629 -13.69 27.93 -16.03
CA LEU A 629 -14.58 28.43 -17.09
C LEU A 629 -16.00 28.70 -16.59
N THR A 630 -16.42 28.00 -15.54
CA THR A 630 -17.80 28.04 -15.03
C THR A 630 -17.93 28.66 -13.65
N GLN A 631 -16.84 28.69 -12.87
CA GLN A 631 -16.84 29.11 -11.48
C GLN A 631 -15.65 30.02 -11.18
N SER A 632 -15.93 31.21 -10.67
CA SER A 632 -14.93 32.10 -10.07
C SER A 632 -14.84 31.88 -8.56
N VAL A 633 -13.69 32.20 -7.98
CA VAL A 633 -13.54 32.20 -6.52
C VAL A 633 -14.47 33.27 -5.91
N PRO A 634 -15.31 32.91 -4.92
CA PRO A 634 -16.19 33.87 -4.27
C PRO A 634 -15.39 34.92 -3.48
N ILE A 635 -15.91 36.14 -3.40
CA ILE A 635 -15.27 37.26 -2.67
C ILE A 635 -14.97 36.89 -1.21
N SER A 636 -15.83 36.09 -0.57
CA SER A 636 -15.60 35.57 0.77
C SER A 636 -14.30 34.78 0.94
N LYS A 637 -13.82 34.08 -0.10
CA LYS A 637 -12.51 33.40 -0.09
C LYS A 637 -11.37 34.39 -0.33
N LEU A 638 -11.53 35.38 -1.21
CA LEU A 638 -10.52 36.42 -1.43
C LEU A 638 -10.24 37.21 -0.14
N LYS A 639 -11.29 37.50 0.63
CA LYS A 639 -11.18 38.11 1.97
C LYS A 639 -10.31 37.30 2.91
N ILE A 640 -10.54 35.99 2.97
CA ILE A 640 -9.77 35.08 3.82
C ILE A 640 -8.30 35.02 3.37
N GLY A 641 -8.05 34.91 2.06
CA GLY A 641 -6.67 34.85 1.56
C GLY A 641 -5.90 36.16 1.72
N PHE A 642 -6.59 37.29 1.62
CA PHE A 642 -6.03 38.60 1.93
C PHE A 642 -5.74 38.76 3.42
N GLU A 643 -6.66 38.31 4.29
CA GLU A 643 -6.43 38.24 5.74
C GLU A 643 -5.18 37.43 6.07
N ASP A 644 -5.01 36.24 5.48
CA ASP A 644 -3.83 35.40 5.72
C ASP A 644 -2.53 36.16 5.37
N THR A 645 -2.53 36.97 4.31
CA THR A 645 -1.40 37.81 3.90
C THR A 645 -1.12 38.95 4.88
N LEU A 646 -2.17 39.62 5.37
CA LEU A 646 -2.05 40.67 6.38
C LEU A 646 -1.59 40.14 7.75
N VAL A 647 -1.98 38.91 8.10
CA VAL A 647 -1.54 38.25 9.33
C VAL A 647 -0.04 37.96 9.30
N GLU A 648 0.51 37.52 8.15
CA GLU A 648 1.95 37.36 7.99
C GLU A 648 2.69 38.71 8.02
N LEU A 649 2.11 39.76 7.42
CA LEU A 649 2.64 41.13 7.52
C LEU A 649 2.69 41.63 8.98
N ASP A 650 1.60 41.49 9.75
CA ASP A 650 1.59 41.90 11.16
C ASP A 650 2.58 41.08 11.99
N ARG A 651 2.78 39.80 11.66
CA ARG A 651 3.76 38.94 12.32
C ARG A 651 5.19 39.45 12.12
N GLU A 652 5.55 39.86 10.90
CA GLU A 652 6.86 40.45 10.64
C GLU A 652 7.01 41.82 11.32
N LEU A 653 6.00 42.70 11.23
CA LEU A 653 6.00 43.99 11.94
C LEU A 653 6.14 43.83 13.46
N ALA A 654 5.55 42.78 14.05
CA ALA A 654 5.66 42.49 15.48
C ALA A 654 7.06 42.03 15.92
N ARG A 655 7.88 41.48 15.00
CA ARG A 655 9.27 41.07 15.28
C ARG A 655 10.24 42.24 15.28
N ILE A 656 9.90 43.34 14.60
CA ILE A 656 10.70 44.56 14.58
C ILE A 656 10.66 45.19 15.97
N ARG A 657 11.78 45.13 16.70
CA ARG A 657 11.93 45.86 17.97
C ARG A 657 11.83 47.35 17.66
N ALA A 658 10.87 48.03 18.29
CA ALA A 658 10.59 49.44 18.04
C ALA A 658 11.90 50.25 18.00
N PRO A 659 12.20 50.96 16.88
CA PRO A 659 13.28 51.92 16.88
C PRO A 659 13.03 52.93 18.01
N HIS A 660 14.11 53.46 18.61
CA HIS A 660 14.01 54.58 19.55
C HIS A 660 13.06 55.66 18.98
N PRO A 661 12.27 56.37 19.81
CA PRO A 661 11.30 57.33 19.32
C PRO A 661 12.03 58.43 18.53
N SER A 662 12.13 58.25 17.23
CA SER A 662 12.50 59.30 16.30
C SER A 662 11.31 60.23 16.21
N SER A 663 11.60 61.51 16.07
CA SER A 663 10.67 62.63 15.98
C SER A 663 9.79 62.62 14.70
N GLY A 664 9.52 61.44 14.13
CA GLY A 664 8.74 61.23 12.91
C GLY A 664 7.24 61.30 13.15
N THR A 665 6.51 61.71 12.12
CA THR A 665 5.05 61.97 12.10
C THR A 665 4.21 60.69 12.19
N VAL A 666 4.80 59.51 12.00
CA VAL A 666 4.13 58.20 11.92
C VAL A 666 4.77 57.20 12.89
N SER A 667 3.96 56.51 13.67
CA SER A 667 4.40 55.49 14.63
C SER A 667 4.12 54.08 14.14
N MET A 668 4.97 53.11 14.52
CA MET A 668 4.73 51.68 14.31
C MET A 668 3.36 51.22 14.81
N ARG A 669 2.86 51.88 15.87
CA ARG A 669 1.52 51.64 16.43
C ARG A 669 0.40 52.06 15.46
N GLN A 670 0.56 53.16 14.73
CA GLN A 670 -0.42 53.59 13.73
C GLN A 670 -0.46 52.61 12.54
N LEU A 671 0.70 52.20 12.03
CA LEU A 671 0.76 51.21 10.94
C LEU A 671 0.07 49.90 11.33
N ARG A 672 0.43 49.33 12.50
CA ARG A 672 -0.20 48.09 12.98
C ARG A 672 -1.70 48.23 13.27
N ALA A 673 -2.15 49.43 13.67
CA ALA A 673 -3.58 49.71 13.81
C ALA A 673 -4.29 49.69 12.45
N SER A 674 -3.71 50.25 11.40
CA SER A 674 -4.25 50.17 10.04
C SER A 674 -4.29 48.73 9.51
N ILE A 675 -3.28 47.91 9.77
CA ILE A 675 -3.31 46.48 9.41
C ILE A 675 -4.42 45.74 10.18
N SER A 676 -4.56 46.01 11.48
CA SER A 676 -5.63 45.42 12.30
C SER A 676 -7.02 45.83 11.82
N GLU A 677 -7.18 47.08 11.38
CA GLU A 677 -8.41 47.59 10.79
C GLU A 677 -8.75 46.86 9.49
N LEU A 678 -7.78 46.68 8.59
CA LEU A 678 -7.95 45.94 7.34
C LEU A 678 -8.41 44.49 7.58
N ILE A 679 -7.80 43.79 8.55
CA ILE A 679 -8.20 42.42 8.95
C ILE A 679 -9.66 42.43 9.43
N LEU A 680 -10.03 43.37 10.31
CA LEU A 680 -11.39 43.49 10.83
C LEU A 680 -12.42 43.79 9.72
N MET A 681 -12.04 44.60 8.73
CA MET A 681 -12.91 44.90 7.58
C MET A 681 -13.21 43.66 6.72
N GLY A 682 -12.28 42.70 6.63
CA GLY A 682 -12.52 41.41 5.96
C GLY A 682 -13.71 40.64 6.55
N HIS A 683 -13.89 40.72 7.88
CA HIS A 683 -14.95 40.02 8.61
C HIS A 683 -16.27 40.80 8.68
N THR A 684 -16.21 42.13 8.62
CA THR A 684 -17.35 43.00 8.95
C THR A 684 -17.98 43.69 7.74
N ARG A 685 -17.22 43.92 6.66
CA ARG A 685 -17.74 44.61 5.46
C ARG A 685 -18.49 43.65 4.55
N PRO A 686 -19.63 44.06 3.95
CA PRO A 686 -20.28 43.29 2.88
C PRO A 686 -19.33 43.04 1.70
N ASP A 687 -19.49 41.91 1.01
CA ASP A 687 -18.62 41.51 -0.12
C ASP A 687 -18.53 42.58 -1.21
N GLU A 688 -19.65 43.21 -1.56
CA GLU A 688 -19.75 44.23 -2.62
C GLU A 688 -18.93 45.51 -2.33
N LEU A 689 -18.77 45.86 -1.06
CA LEU A 689 -18.13 47.11 -0.63
C LEU A 689 -16.72 46.90 -0.09
N TRP A 690 -16.31 45.65 0.10
CA TRP A 690 -15.07 45.31 0.79
C TRP A 690 -13.85 45.86 0.07
N LEU A 691 -13.73 45.60 -1.24
CA LEU A 691 -12.56 45.97 -2.03
C LEU A 691 -12.34 47.49 -2.04
N ASP A 692 -13.40 48.27 -2.28
CA ASP A 692 -13.36 49.74 -2.27
C ASP A 692 -13.04 50.31 -0.89
N SER A 693 -13.40 49.60 0.19
CA SER A 693 -13.12 50.02 1.56
C SER A 693 -11.65 49.80 1.95
N ILE A 694 -11.03 48.70 1.50
CA ILE A 694 -9.67 48.34 1.91
C ILE A 694 -8.59 49.05 1.09
N ALA A 695 -8.86 49.35 -0.19
CA ALA A 695 -7.89 49.92 -1.12
C ALA A 695 -7.21 51.22 -0.61
N PRO A 696 -7.95 52.27 -0.18
CA PRO A 696 -7.32 53.49 0.30
C PRO A 696 -6.53 53.29 1.60
N ILE A 697 -6.99 52.40 2.48
CA ILE A 697 -6.35 52.12 3.77
C ILE A 697 -5.05 51.35 3.56
N LEU A 698 -5.02 50.36 2.67
CA LEU A 698 -3.81 49.60 2.35
C LEU A 698 -2.74 50.49 1.69
N ARG A 699 -3.13 51.36 0.76
CA ARG A 699 -2.21 52.31 0.11
C ARG A 699 -1.63 53.28 1.15
N SER A 700 -2.46 53.82 2.05
CA SER A 700 -2.01 54.65 3.18
C SER A 700 -1.09 53.90 4.15
N ALA A 701 -1.36 52.63 4.44
CA ALA A 701 -0.49 51.79 5.27
C ALA A 701 0.87 51.53 4.60
N SER A 702 0.92 51.40 3.27
CA SER A 702 2.18 51.35 2.52
C SER A 702 2.99 52.63 2.68
N ASP A 703 2.36 53.79 2.49
CA ASP A 703 3.03 55.10 2.64
C ASP A 703 3.59 55.27 4.08
N MET A 704 2.86 54.79 5.09
CA MET A 704 3.33 54.77 6.48
C MET A 704 4.56 53.88 6.68
N LEU A 705 4.58 52.70 6.05
CA LEU A 705 5.73 51.79 6.11
C LEU A 705 6.96 52.40 5.41
N ASP A 706 6.78 53.00 4.24
CA ASP A 706 7.85 53.68 3.51
C ASP A 706 8.45 54.84 4.32
N ALA A 707 7.61 55.63 5.01
CA ALA A 707 8.07 56.68 5.92
C ALA A 707 8.90 56.12 7.09
N LEU A 708 8.48 54.99 7.67
CA LEU A 708 9.20 54.34 8.76
C LEU A 708 10.56 53.77 8.32
N ILE A 709 10.61 53.20 7.10
CA ILE A 709 11.86 52.72 6.48
C ILE A 709 12.79 53.89 6.19
N HIS A 710 12.27 55.01 5.68
CA HIS A 710 13.05 56.21 5.41
C HIS A 710 13.67 56.79 6.68
N ASP A 711 12.90 56.86 7.77
CA ASP A 711 13.37 57.36 9.07
C ASP A 711 14.35 56.39 9.76
N ASN A 712 14.30 55.09 9.41
CA ASN A 712 15.12 54.03 10.03
C ASN A 712 15.65 53.04 8.97
N PRO A 713 16.59 53.46 8.11
CA PRO A 713 17.12 52.62 7.04
C PRO A 713 17.89 51.44 7.65
N SER A 714 17.20 50.32 7.83
CA SER A 714 17.73 49.08 8.39
C SER A 714 17.14 47.89 7.64
N GLU A 715 17.95 46.85 7.43
CA GLU A 715 17.51 45.61 6.77
C GLU A 715 16.40 44.87 7.55
N ILE A 716 16.13 45.29 8.79
CA ILE A 716 15.12 44.72 9.69
C ILE A 716 13.70 44.84 9.10
N PHE A 717 13.45 45.81 8.21
CA PHE A 717 12.14 45.97 7.56
C PHE A 717 11.95 45.12 6.30
N GLY A 718 12.97 44.42 5.81
CA GLY A 718 12.95 43.78 4.48
C GLY A 718 11.80 42.78 4.27
N ASP A 719 11.49 41.96 5.27
CA ASP A 719 10.39 40.99 5.17
C ASP A 719 9.01 41.67 5.28
N ALA A 720 8.88 42.70 6.12
CA ALA A 720 7.64 43.48 6.22
C ALA A 720 7.35 44.26 4.93
N GLU A 721 8.37 44.85 4.31
CA GLU A 721 8.26 45.52 3.01
C GLU A 721 7.82 44.52 1.93
N ARG A 722 8.39 43.32 1.93
CA ARG A 722 8.01 42.25 0.98
C ARG A 722 6.55 41.87 1.14
N TRP A 723 6.08 41.62 2.36
CA TRP A 723 4.68 41.28 2.62
C TRP A 723 3.72 42.43 2.28
N MET A 724 4.11 43.69 2.52
CA MET A 724 3.32 44.85 2.10
C MET A 724 3.19 44.91 0.56
N ARG A 725 4.28 44.71 -0.17
CA ARG A 725 4.27 44.63 -1.64
C ARG A 725 3.37 43.50 -2.12
N THR A 726 3.43 42.33 -1.47
CA THR A 726 2.55 41.19 -1.79
C THR A 726 1.07 41.53 -1.56
N ALA A 727 0.73 42.20 -0.45
CA ALA A 727 -0.65 42.64 -0.19
C ALA A 727 -1.14 43.65 -1.24
N LEU A 728 -0.30 44.61 -1.64
CA LEU A 728 -0.62 45.56 -2.71
C LEU A 728 -0.83 44.88 -4.06
N LEU A 729 0.00 43.89 -4.38
CA LEU A 729 -0.16 43.11 -5.60
C LEU A 729 -1.49 42.34 -5.61
N GLN A 730 -1.85 41.68 -4.50
CA GLN A 730 -3.15 41.02 -4.36
C GLN A 730 -4.31 42.00 -4.54
N LEU A 731 -4.23 43.18 -3.93
CA LEU A 731 -5.24 44.23 -4.11
C LEU A 731 -5.41 44.60 -5.58
N ASN A 732 -4.30 44.86 -6.29
CA ASN A 732 -4.34 45.21 -7.70
C ASN A 732 -4.91 44.08 -8.55
N ASP A 733 -4.56 42.81 -8.26
CA ASP A 733 -5.11 41.65 -8.94
C ASP A 733 -6.64 41.59 -8.79
N TYR A 734 -7.17 41.85 -7.58
CA TYR A 734 -8.61 41.87 -7.33
C TYR A 734 -9.32 43.05 -7.99
N GLU A 735 -8.70 44.24 -7.98
CA GLU A 735 -9.25 45.43 -8.65
C GLU A 735 -9.34 45.21 -10.16
N TYR A 736 -8.30 44.60 -10.75
CA TYR A 736 -8.26 44.26 -12.17
C TYR A 736 -9.30 43.20 -12.54
N ASP A 737 -9.39 42.10 -11.78
CA ASP A 737 -10.38 41.04 -12.02
C ASP A 737 -11.83 41.53 -11.89
N ARG A 738 -12.08 42.53 -11.03
CA ARG A 738 -13.41 43.15 -10.89
C ARG A 738 -13.73 44.11 -12.04
N ALA A 739 -12.74 44.86 -12.52
CA ALA A 739 -12.90 45.86 -13.57
C ALA A 739 -13.00 45.24 -14.97
N GLU A 740 -12.25 44.17 -15.23
CA GLU A 740 -12.20 43.52 -16.54
C GLU A 740 -12.96 42.19 -16.55
N ALA A 741 -14.13 42.22 -17.19
CA ALA A 741 -14.68 41.03 -17.83
C ALA A 741 -14.00 40.89 -19.21
N ASP A 742 -12.75 40.40 -19.25
CA ASP A 742 -12.10 40.14 -20.54
C ASP A 742 -12.83 38.97 -21.23
N ASP A 743 -13.55 39.30 -22.31
CA ASP A 743 -14.26 38.35 -23.16
C ASP A 743 -13.32 37.29 -23.77
N ALA A 744 -11.99 37.49 -23.73
CA ALA A 744 -11.00 36.54 -24.19
C ALA A 744 -10.61 35.47 -23.14
N TYR A 745 -10.95 35.62 -21.86
CA TYR A 745 -10.57 34.64 -20.82
C TYR A 745 -11.01 33.21 -21.12
N PRO A 746 -12.26 32.94 -21.57
CA PRO A 746 -12.66 31.58 -21.91
C PRO A 746 -11.79 30.96 -23.01
N GLN A 747 -11.36 31.77 -23.98
CA GLN A 747 -10.49 31.32 -25.07
C GLN A 747 -9.07 31.02 -24.58
N ARG A 748 -8.50 31.88 -23.73
CA ARG A 748 -7.18 31.69 -23.11
C ARG A 748 -7.15 30.41 -22.25
N LEU A 749 -8.16 30.22 -21.40
CA LEU A 749 -8.31 29.01 -20.59
C LEU A 749 -8.49 27.75 -21.44
N ALA A 750 -9.29 27.80 -22.49
CA ALA A 750 -9.47 26.68 -23.42
C ALA A 750 -8.17 26.32 -24.17
N ALA A 751 -7.33 27.31 -24.49
CA ALA A 751 -6.01 27.09 -25.08
C ALA A 751 -5.06 26.40 -24.09
N LEU A 752 -4.97 26.88 -22.85
CA LEU A 752 -4.17 26.25 -21.79
C LEU A 752 -4.62 24.81 -21.48
N ARG A 753 -5.94 24.57 -21.47
CA ARG A 753 -6.52 23.23 -21.32
C ARG A 753 -6.09 22.30 -22.45
N SER A 754 -6.07 22.81 -23.68
CA SER A 754 -5.61 22.06 -24.86
C SER A 754 -4.12 21.72 -24.76
N GLU A 755 -3.29 22.65 -24.28
CA GLU A 755 -1.86 22.39 -24.04
C GLU A 755 -1.62 21.30 -22.99
N CYS A 756 -2.39 21.28 -21.89
CA CYS A 756 -2.31 20.21 -20.89
C CYS A 756 -2.58 18.84 -21.53
N THR A 757 -3.66 18.75 -22.33
CA THR A 757 -4.03 17.52 -23.05
C THR A 757 -2.92 17.09 -24.02
N ARG A 758 -2.38 18.05 -24.79
CA ARG A 758 -1.33 17.81 -25.78
C ARG A 758 -0.09 17.20 -25.13
N TYR A 759 0.44 17.78 -24.06
CA TYR A 759 1.62 17.23 -23.38
C TYR A 759 1.38 15.82 -22.84
N VAL A 760 0.22 15.55 -22.24
CA VAL A 760 -0.10 14.20 -21.73
C VAL A 760 -0.18 13.18 -22.87
N GLN A 761 -0.72 13.56 -24.03
CA GLN A 761 -0.83 12.68 -25.20
C GLN A 761 0.50 12.46 -25.92
N GLU A 762 1.40 13.45 -25.90
CA GLU A 762 2.72 13.35 -26.53
C GLU A 762 3.70 12.47 -25.74
N MET A 763 3.50 12.32 -24.41
CA MET A 763 4.34 11.47 -23.57
C MET A 763 4.18 9.98 -23.93
N ASP A 764 5.15 9.45 -24.65
CA ASP A 764 5.23 8.04 -25.02
C ASP A 764 5.77 7.17 -23.87
N PHE A 765 4.87 6.70 -23.01
CA PHE A 765 5.22 5.80 -21.90
C PHE A 765 5.61 4.37 -22.32
N ILE A 766 5.63 4.07 -23.63
CA ILE A 766 6.04 2.78 -24.17
C ILE A 766 7.58 2.76 -24.34
N ASP A 767 8.24 1.70 -23.87
CA ASP A 767 9.68 1.45 -24.04
C ASP A 767 10.68 2.48 -23.45
N ILE A 768 10.31 3.24 -22.41
CA ILE A 768 11.29 4.08 -21.68
C ILE A 768 12.10 3.21 -20.71
N TRP A 769 13.36 2.96 -21.08
CA TRP A 769 14.33 2.29 -20.23
C TRP A 769 14.74 3.20 -19.07
N ILE A 770 14.59 2.70 -17.84
CA ILE A 770 15.22 3.25 -16.65
C ILE A 770 16.71 2.95 -16.79
N SER A 771 17.53 3.98 -17.07
CA SER A 771 19.00 3.85 -16.99
C SER A 771 19.45 3.87 -15.54
#